data_AF-A0A7Z0KY37-F1
#
_entry.id   AF-A0A7Z0KY37-F1
#
_cell.length_a   1.000
_cell.length_b   1.000
_cell.length_c   1.000
_cell.angle_alpha   90.00
_cell.angle_beta   90.00
_cell.angle_gamma   90.00
#
_symmetry.space_group_name_H-M   'P 1'
#
loop_
_entity.id
_entity.type
_entity.pdbx_description
1 polymer ?
#
loop_
_entity_poly.entity_id
_entity_poly.type
_entity_poly.pdbx_seq_one_letter_code
_entity_poly.pdbx_strand_id
1 'polypeptide(L)'
;MKNNIHKIVNGLFLRVFGILLILSTLVANALMIPLTTVSAASDITPQYTSNSTGVFPTNSWTIPGQNTVINHQGGDASNGWDKNSSWNGDSSDTSKSYLKFGTDTSNPDYQIRKYAKETSTPGLYDVYLNAKGNEVKNIKPIDIVLVVDMSGSMEPANNPSGSNRAQATRDGVKQFLQAIKDAGISQYVNVGLVGFSSPGNYVTGSNGYLEVGMQSLSTTGQTEQINKTLSPTFSGGTFTQLGIRRGQKMLDDDKNDHKKMMILLTDGVPTFSYKVTQATTISGTTYGTAFSSSDQDQPGSTSQFVSGRNNWESRKNRYISGTDPNGATTSAQNYGLYYNTGNNVKIWNTWAATLGEAKISRDSGTEIHALGIQLGDDNNNNYWDSPLYLSSNNVRSRASLIASSGLYQDANSASDVETYLKNQAKDVLSQFNTVNQGSISDPLGSQFIYGDDTPTVKSVGSSVVQNLPTVTKSNGSISVSNINLGKDQEIQIHYQVHLNTESDNFKPDYWYQMNGKTTFTPTKDSNAVEFGVPSAKAPGTELKVIKQWQELTDSSKRPDSINFEVTRTTNNQSNDWRATGTLSKSDNWSKTFKQLNRNNQSVLLPAYDNKGGTFNYQVLNESTDGYVSSITNKTNESTITNTQYGLIIDKYASNSKNKLTGAEFIVKSTDGKQSYTLKNNQLQQLTPGDYTIQETKSPSGYQLDSTVYPITLSQDGKWSSSGQGINVKSPTTDGNGYKDGFSIATDKSNNTDKNNVVRFVKNDTFKKFDLTVNKVDKTTGNALKGAKFTLTDSDGKTSVYKETDPTSTFTFENLSSGTYTLKESKAPDGYIASKDVTIIISDDGSVKVTNNNGDWKSTLQNDAGNNQISLTVNNSNKTVFPSTGGTGIVRYMLIAGAFILIALGASGYYIFRIKRGNRS
;
A
#
# COMPACT_ATOMS: atom_id res chain seq x y z
N MET A 1 41.96 -9.68 -46.07
CA MET A 1 42.26 -10.47 -47.28
C MET A 1 40.92 -11.07 -47.71
N LYS A 2 40.31 -10.69 -48.83
CA LYS A 2 40.53 -11.25 -50.19
C LYS A 2 40.67 -12.79 -50.15
N ASN A 3 39.91 -13.61 -50.88
CA ASN A 3 38.83 -13.35 -51.86
C ASN A 3 38.10 -14.67 -52.14
N ASN A 4 36.76 -14.68 -52.27
CA ASN A 4 35.99 -15.20 -53.42
C ASN A 4 34.54 -15.61 -53.08
N ILE A 5 33.69 -15.46 -54.09
CA ILE A 5 32.21 -15.41 -54.06
C ILE A 5 31.70 -16.17 -55.32
N HIS A 6 30.40 -16.55 -55.32
CA HIS A 6 29.60 -17.20 -56.40
C HIS A 6 29.67 -18.75 -56.44
N LYS A 7 28.56 -19.49 -56.64
CA LYS A 7 27.16 -19.21 -57.07
C LYS A 7 26.17 -20.10 -56.23
N ILE A 8 24.99 -19.65 -55.76
CA ILE A 8 23.70 -19.44 -56.48
C ILE A 8 23.13 -20.81 -56.99
N VAL A 9 21.90 -21.28 -56.68
CA VAL A 9 20.71 -20.66 -56.05
C VAL A 9 19.63 -21.69 -55.57
N ASN A 10 18.64 -21.22 -54.80
CA ASN A 10 17.39 -21.89 -54.34
C ASN A 10 17.48 -23.12 -53.39
N GLY A 11 16.55 -23.33 -52.44
CA GLY A 11 15.44 -22.48 -52.00
C GLY A 11 14.13 -23.23 -51.75
N LEU A 12 13.77 -23.38 -50.47
CA LEU A 12 12.41 -23.58 -49.92
C LEU A 12 11.79 -25.01 -49.89
N PHE A 13 10.95 -25.22 -48.86
CA PHE A 13 9.99 -26.31 -48.57
C PHE A 13 10.46 -27.67 -47.97
N LEU A 14 10.40 -27.70 -46.64
CA LEU A 14 9.60 -28.62 -45.79
C LEU A 14 9.81 -30.16 -45.80
N ARG A 15 9.92 -30.66 -44.55
CA ARG A 15 9.25 -31.84 -43.94
C ARG A 15 9.85 -33.25 -44.09
N VAL A 16 9.94 -33.85 -42.88
CA VAL A 16 9.52 -35.22 -42.51
C VAL A 16 10.55 -36.36 -42.60
N PHE A 17 10.88 -36.85 -41.40
CA PHE A 17 11.26 -38.22 -40.99
C PHE A 17 12.42 -38.92 -41.69
N GLY A 18 13.40 -39.34 -40.88
CA GLY A 18 14.22 -40.52 -41.16
C GLY A 18 13.68 -41.75 -40.42
N ILE A 19 14.24 -42.93 -40.72
CA ILE A 19 14.42 -44.13 -39.87
C ILE A 19 15.34 -45.10 -40.64
N LEU A 20 16.38 -45.62 -39.97
CA LEU A 20 16.89 -47.02 -39.95
C LEU A 20 18.27 -46.99 -39.22
N LEU A 21 18.46 -47.63 -38.05
CA LEU A 21 18.80 -49.07 -37.83
C LEU A 21 20.20 -49.44 -38.39
N ILE A 22 21.13 -50.17 -37.74
CA ILE A 22 21.12 -51.16 -36.63
C ILE A 22 22.51 -51.20 -35.91
N LEU A 23 22.60 -51.41 -34.59
CA LEU A 23 23.38 -52.54 -34.00
C LEU A 23 23.11 -52.78 -32.49
N SER A 24 23.27 -54.04 -32.07
CA SER A 24 22.64 -54.67 -30.89
C SER A 24 23.35 -56.01 -30.58
N THR A 25 23.40 -56.61 -29.38
CA THR A 25 22.96 -56.28 -27.98
C THR A 25 23.56 -57.38 -27.06
N LEU A 26 23.60 -57.21 -25.73
CA LEU A 26 23.73 -58.37 -24.82
C LEU A 26 22.93 -58.22 -23.51
N VAL A 27 22.43 -59.35 -23.01
CA VAL A 27 21.20 -59.50 -22.23
C VAL A 27 21.45 -59.79 -20.75
N ALA A 28 20.62 -59.23 -19.87
CA ALA A 28 20.25 -59.85 -18.59
C ALA A 28 18.85 -59.39 -18.14
N ASN A 29 17.82 -60.20 -18.41
CA ASN A 29 16.47 -59.98 -17.88
C ASN A 29 16.33 -60.62 -16.49
N ALA A 30 15.86 -59.85 -15.51
CA ALA A 30 15.13 -60.38 -14.35
C ALA A 30 13.68 -59.90 -14.45
N LEU A 31 12.71 -60.79 -14.21
CA LEU A 31 11.30 -60.47 -14.38
C LEU A 31 10.84 -59.42 -13.34
N MET A 32 10.46 -58.24 -13.82
CA MET A 32 9.53 -57.35 -13.14
C MET A 32 8.23 -57.36 -13.94
N ILE A 33 7.20 -58.02 -13.42
CA ILE A 33 5.84 -57.88 -13.94
C ILE A 33 5.40 -56.45 -13.60
N PRO A 34 5.04 -55.59 -14.56
CA PRO A 34 4.45 -54.30 -14.22
C PRO A 34 3.10 -54.58 -13.57
N LEU A 35 2.98 -54.26 -12.28
CA LEU A 35 1.69 -54.28 -11.60
C LEU A 35 0.75 -53.37 -12.37
N THR A 36 -0.39 -53.91 -12.79
CA THR A 36 -1.37 -53.19 -13.60
C THR A 36 -1.74 -51.88 -12.92
N THR A 37 -1.48 -50.75 -13.59
CA THR A 37 -1.92 -49.42 -13.13
C THR A 37 -3.44 -49.44 -12.99
N VAL A 38 -3.92 -49.44 -11.75
CA VAL A 38 -5.34 -49.40 -11.45
C VAL A 38 -5.90 -48.07 -11.97
N SER A 39 -6.92 -48.20 -12.81
CA SER A 39 -7.93 -47.21 -13.18
C SER A 39 -7.88 -45.89 -12.40
N ALA A 40 -7.78 -44.78 -13.13
CA ALA A 40 -7.90 -43.44 -12.57
C ALA A 40 -9.14 -43.32 -11.67
N ALA A 41 -8.91 -43.01 -10.39
CA ALA A 41 -9.96 -42.54 -9.51
C ALA A 41 -10.42 -41.15 -9.96
N SER A 42 -11.70 -40.82 -9.77
CA SER A 42 -12.24 -39.48 -10.00
C SER A 42 -11.46 -38.47 -9.16
N ASP A 43 -10.72 -37.59 -9.83
CA ASP A 43 -9.78 -36.69 -9.18
C ASP A 43 -10.51 -35.60 -8.38
N ILE A 44 -10.34 -35.62 -7.05
CA ILE A 44 -10.85 -34.58 -6.14
C ILE A 44 -9.87 -33.39 -6.00
N THR A 45 -8.94 -33.22 -6.94
CA THR A 45 -8.13 -32.01 -7.06
C THR A 45 -9.04 -30.80 -7.28
N PRO A 46 -8.98 -29.77 -6.41
CA PRO A 46 -9.79 -28.56 -6.50
C PRO A 46 -9.75 -27.88 -7.86
N GLN A 47 -10.92 -27.45 -8.35
CA GLN A 47 -11.09 -26.80 -9.66
C GLN A 47 -11.56 -25.35 -9.49
N TYR A 48 -11.12 -24.47 -10.39
CA TYR A 48 -11.38 -23.03 -10.31
C TYR A 48 -11.95 -22.48 -11.62
N THR A 49 -12.99 -21.67 -11.50
CA THR A 49 -13.59 -20.91 -12.59
C THR A 49 -12.86 -19.58 -12.71
N SER A 50 -12.39 -19.25 -13.91
CA SER A 50 -11.76 -17.96 -14.23
C SER A 50 -12.59 -17.24 -15.29
N ASN A 51 -13.13 -16.06 -14.97
CA ASN A 51 -13.94 -15.25 -15.88
C ASN A 51 -13.77 -13.74 -15.60
N SER A 52 -14.66 -12.90 -16.14
CA SER A 52 -14.61 -11.43 -15.95
C SER A 52 -14.84 -10.97 -14.50
N THR A 53 -15.46 -11.78 -13.65
CA THR A 53 -15.66 -11.51 -12.22
C THR A 53 -14.58 -12.14 -11.33
N GLY A 54 -13.55 -12.77 -11.90
CA GLY A 54 -12.37 -13.22 -11.18
C GLY A 54 -12.12 -14.72 -11.22
N VAL A 55 -11.30 -15.18 -10.27
CA VAL A 55 -10.92 -16.59 -10.09
C VAL A 55 -11.46 -17.07 -8.76
N PHE A 56 -12.26 -18.14 -8.77
CA PHE A 56 -12.93 -18.68 -7.58
C PHE A 56 -13.19 -20.20 -7.73
N PRO A 57 -13.40 -20.96 -6.63
CA PRO A 57 -13.76 -22.38 -6.68
C PRO A 57 -14.94 -22.67 -7.61
N THR A 58 -14.80 -23.64 -8.52
CA THR A 58 -15.91 -24.09 -9.38
C THR A 58 -16.99 -24.81 -8.58
N ASN A 59 -16.57 -25.61 -7.58
CA ASN A 59 -17.47 -26.30 -6.67
C ASN A 59 -17.34 -25.61 -5.31
N SER A 60 -18.26 -24.67 -5.06
CA SER A 60 -18.10 -23.65 -4.02
C SER A 60 -19.16 -23.70 -2.92
N TRP A 61 -18.85 -23.12 -1.77
CA TRP A 61 -19.81 -22.79 -0.72
C TRP A 61 -19.54 -21.41 -0.12
N THR A 62 -20.57 -20.83 0.50
CA THR A 62 -20.52 -19.49 1.11
C THR A 62 -21.00 -19.49 2.56
N ILE A 63 -20.53 -18.52 3.33
CA ILE A 63 -20.98 -18.29 4.71
C ILE A 63 -22.24 -17.40 4.66
N PRO A 64 -23.37 -17.77 5.31
CA PRO A 64 -24.56 -16.94 5.33
C PRO A 64 -24.27 -15.51 5.81
N GLY A 65 -24.65 -14.52 5.00
CA GLY A 65 -24.40 -13.10 5.28
C GLY A 65 -23.05 -12.55 4.80
N GLN A 66 -22.11 -13.39 4.35
CA GLN A 66 -20.83 -12.96 3.77
C GLN A 66 -20.81 -13.23 2.26
N ASN A 67 -20.89 -12.16 1.46
CA ASN A 67 -20.90 -12.22 -0.02
C ASN A 67 -19.54 -11.82 -0.66
N THR A 68 -18.55 -11.59 0.19
CA THR A 68 -17.16 -11.16 -0.07
C THR A 68 -16.17 -12.31 -0.07
N VAL A 69 -16.53 -13.48 0.47
CA VAL A 69 -15.71 -14.70 0.55
C VAL A 69 -16.42 -15.90 -0.07
N ILE A 70 -15.67 -16.75 -0.75
CA ILE A 70 -16.16 -17.99 -1.37
C ILE A 70 -15.13 -19.11 -1.17
N ASN A 71 -15.60 -20.26 -0.68
CA ASN A 71 -14.77 -21.38 -0.24
C ASN A 71 -14.99 -22.60 -1.15
N HIS A 72 -14.03 -23.52 -1.21
CA HIS A 72 -14.17 -24.76 -1.99
C HIS A 72 -14.93 -25.83 -1.19
N GLN A 73 -15.79 -26.61 -1.87
CA GLN A 73 -16.51 -27.75 -1.27
C GLN A 73 -15.57 -28.88 -0.85
N GLY A 74 -16.05 -29.74 0.05
CA GLY A 74 -15.41 -31.02 0.33
C GLY A 74 -15.75 -32.05 -0.74
N GLY A 75 -15.22 -33.25 -0.61
CA GLY A 75 -15.49 -34.35 -1.53
C GLY A 75 -14.66 -35.59 -1.24
N ASP A 76 -15.00 -36.68 -1.93
CA ASP A 76 -14.28 -37.94 -1.90
C ASP A 76 -14.24 -38.58 -3.30
N ALA A 77 -13.26 -39.47 -3.53
CA ALA A 77 -13.01 -40.03 -4.86
C ALA A 77 -14.17 -40.91 -5.41
N SER A 78 -15.05 -41.40 -4.54
CA SER A 78 -16.18 -42.27 -4.89
C SER A 78 -17.46 -41.50 -5.23
N ASN A 79 -17.72 -40.42 -4.50
CA ASN A 79 -18.96 -39.64 -4.60
C ASN A 79 -18.79 -38.28 -5.31
N GLY A 80 -17.56 -37.83 -5.51
CA GLY A 80 -17.23 -36.48 -5.98
C GLY A 80 -17.43 -35.43 -4.89
N TRP A 81 -17.89 -34.23 -5.28
CA TRP A 81 -18.08 -33.10 -4.37
C TRP A 81 -19.27 -33.28 -3.44
N ASP A 82 -19.15 -32.80 -2.20
CA ASP A 82 -20.10 -33.04 -1.10
C ASP A 82 -21.46 -32.33 -1.26
N LYS A 83 -21.58 -31.41 -2.23
CA LYS A 83 -22.78 -30.59 -2.52
C LYS A 83 -23.21 -29.69 -1.36
N ASN A 84 -22.39 -29.54 -0.31
CA ASN A 84 -22.65 -28.62 0.79
C ASN A 84 -22.36 -27.19 0.32
N SER A 85 -23.40 -26.47 -0.11
CA SER A 85 -23.27 -25.13 -0.70
C SER A 85 -23.27 -23.97 0.30
N SER A 86 -23.59 -24.19 1.59
CA SER A 86 -23.50 -23.13 2.61
C SER A 86 -23.51 -23.67 4.05
N TRP A 87 -22.63 -23.12 4.90
CA TRP A 87 -22.64 -23.32 6.36
C TRP A 87 -21.94 -22.16 7.08
N ASN A 88 -22.01 -22.10 8.42
CA ASN A 88 -21.61 -20.93 9.23
C ASN A 88 -20.09 -20.64 9.33
N GLY A 89 -19.23 -21.52 8.80
CA GLY A 89 -17.77 -21.37 8.86
C GLY A 89 -17.18 -21.41 10.27
N ASP A 90 -17.84 -22.07 11.23
CA ASP A 90 -17.33 -22.22 12.60
C ASP A 90 -15.99 -22.99 12.63
N SER A 91 -14.97 -22.38 13.23
CA SER A 91 -13.62 -22.96 13.36
C SER A 91 -13.58 -24.28 14.15
N SER A 92 -14.59 -24.56 14.97
CA SER A 92 -14.70 -25.81 15.73
C SER A 92 -15.36 -26.97 14.96
N ASP A 93 -15.89 -26.74 13.75
CA ASP A 93 -16.49 -27.80 12.93
C ASP A 93 -15.43 -28.71 12.31
N THR A 94 -15.39 -29.99 12.70
CA THR A 94 -14.47 -31.02 12.18
C THR A 94 -15.14 -32.00 11.19
N SER A 95 -16.28 -31.60 10.61
CA SER A 95 -17.16 -32.47 9.81
C SER A 95 -17.42 -32.01 8.37
N LYS A 96 -17.53 -30.69 8.13
CA LYS A 96 -17.97 -30.13 6.85
C LYS A 96 -16.83 -29.71 5.93
N SER A 97 -17.03 -29.90 4.62
CA SER A 97 -16.18 -29.39 3.54
C SER A 97 -14.73 -29.93 3.55
N TYR A 98 -14.54 -31.18 3.95
CA TYR A 98 -13.25 -31.87 3.87
C TYR A 98 -13.06 -32.59 2.54
N LEU A 99 -11.85 -32.50 1.98
CA LEU A 99 -11.34 -33.37 0.93
C LEU A 99 -10.82 -34.65 1.59
N LYS A 100 -11.39 -35.80 1.22
CA LYS A 100 -11.14 -37.10 1.86
C LYS A 100 -10.35 -38.03 0.93
N PHE A 101 -9.22 -38.53 1.41
CA PHE A 101 -8.30 -39.36 0.64
C PHE A 101 -8.21 -40.77 1.20
N GLY A 102 -7.94 -41.74 0.32
CA GLY A 102 -7.84 -43.17 0.66
C GLY A 102 -8.82 -44.03 -0.12
N THR A 103 -8.68 -45.36 0.00
CA THR A 103 -9.44 -46.34 -0.80
C THR A 103 -10.85 -46.63 -0.29
N ASP A 104 -11.15 -46.25 0.95
CA ASP A 104 -12.48 -46.35 1.55
C ASP A 104 -12.84 -44.99 2.16
N THR A 105 -13.89 -44.40 1.61
CA THR A 105 -14.31 -43.01 1.85
C THR A 105 -15.20 -42.85 3.08
N SER A 106 -15.65 -43.97 3.68
CA SER A 106 -16.35 -43.97 4.96
C SER A 106 -15.40 -43.76 6.14
N ASN A 107 -14.13 -44.16 5.97
CA ASN A 107 -13.07 -44.06 6.95
C ASN A 107 -11.75 -43.64 6.26
N PRO A 108 -11.62 -42.40 5.76
CA PRO A 108 -10.50 -41.99 4.90
C PRO A 108 -9.13 -42.14 5.60
N ASP A 109 -8.07 -42.39 4.83
CA ASP A 109 -6.70 -42.50 5.34
C ASP A 109 -6.25 -41.17 5.93
N TYR A 110 -6.57 -40.06 5.25
CA TYR A 110 -6.47 -38.70 5.79
C TYR A 110 -7.49 -37.79 5.13
N GLN A 111 -7.82 -36.68 5.79
CA GLN A 111 -8.69 -35.66 5.22
C GLN A 111 -8.17 -34.26 5.54
N ILE A 112 -8.32 -33.35 4.58
CA ILE A 112 -7.84 -31.97 4.68
C ILE A 112 -8.95 -30.98 4.32
N ARG A 113 -8.87 -29.77 4.87
CA ARG A 113 -9.77 -28.67 4.51
C ARG A 113 -9.00 -27.36 4.57
N LYS A 114 -9.32 -26.46 3.65
CA LYS A 114 -8.95 -25.05 3.76
C LYS A 114 -10.18 -24.20 3.46
N TYR A 115 -10.38 -23.16 4.25
CA TYR A 115 -11.45 -22.18 4.03
C TYR A 115 -11.12 -20.87 4.72
N ALA A 116 -11.85 -19.82 4.35
CA ALA A 116 -11.74 -18.51 4.96
C ALA A 116 -13.10 -17.93 5.35
N LYS A 117 -13.05 -16.92 6.22
CA LYS A 117 -14.20 -16.21 6.78
C LYS A 117 -13.84 -14.74 6.94
N GLU A 118 -14.69 -13.82 6.48
CA GLU A 118 -14.47 -12.39 6.72
C GLU A 118 -14.71 -12.08 8.20
N THR A 119 -13.88 -11.23 8.77
CA THR A 119 -14.02 -10.74 10.15
C THR A 119 -15.03 -9.59 10.22
N SER A 120 -15.15 -8.91 11.36
CA SER A 120 -15.88 -7.63 11.45
C SER A 120 -15.17 -6.47 10.77
N THR A 121 -13.88 -6.61 10.44
CA THR A 121 -13.09 -5.60 9.72
C THR A 121 -13.17 -5.90 8.22
N PRO A 122 -13.70 -4.99 7.39
CA PRO A 122 -13.82 -5.22 5.95
C PRO A 122 -12.49 -5.60 5.31
N GLY A 123 -12.50 -6.66 4.51
CA GLY A 123 -11.32 -7.11 3.77
C GLY A 123 -10.27 -7.84 4.61
N LEU A 124 -10.48 -8.03 5.91
CA LEU A 124 -9.69 -8.91 6.78
C LEU A 124 -10.40 -10.26 6.92
N TYR A 125 -9.68 -11.34 6.60
CA TYR A 125 -10.21 -12.70 6.60
C TYR A 125 -9.40 -13.60 7.54
N ASP A 126 -10.08 -14.35 8.39
CA ASP A 126 -9.53 -15.54 9.05
C ASP A 126 -9.41 -16.67 8.03
N VAL A 127 -8.27 -17.34 7.98
CA VAL A 127 -8.03 -18.53 7.15
C VAL A 127 -7.69 -19.71 8.04
N TYR A 128 -8.32 -20.85 7.78
CA TYR A 128 -8.14 -22.09 8.54
C TYR A 128 -7.69 -23.21 7.62
N LEU A 129 -6.66 -23.95 8.03
CA LEU A 129 -6.27 -25.23 7.42
C LEU A 129 -6.45 -26.32 8.47
N ASN A 130 -7.22 -27.34 8.14
CA ASN A 130 -7.36 -28.55 8.95
C ASN A 130 -6.69 -29.74 8.23
N ALA A 131 -5.99 -30.57 8.98
CA ALA A 131 -5.49 -31.87 8.51
C ALA A 131 -5.74 -32.91 9.60
N LYS A 132 -6.47 -33.99 9.25
CA LYS A 132 -6.80 -35.12 10.12
C LYS A 132 -6.16 -36.39 9.57
N GLY A 133 -5.49 -37.15 10.43
CA GLY A 133 -4.94 -38.46 10.12
C GLY A 133 -5.84 -39.62 10.53
N ASN A 134 -5.40 -40.82 10.17
CA ASN A 134 -5.96 -42.10 10.56
C ASN A 134 -4.87 -43.18 10.82
N GLU A 135 -5.28 -44.36 11.28
CA GLU A 135 -4.47 -45.59 11.26
C GLU A 135 -4.19 -46.04 9.81
N VAL A 136 -2.97 -46.51 9.52
CA VAL A 136 -2.68 -47.18 8.23
C VAL A 136 -3.52 -48.46 8.12
N LYS A 137 -4.20 -48.67 7.00
CA LYS A 137 -5.10 -49.83 6.82
C LYS A 137 -4.38 -51.13 6.45
N ASN A 138 -3.28 -51.02 5.70
CA ASN A 138 -2.45 -52.15 5.27
C ASN A 138 -1.11 -52.11 5.99
N ILE A 139 -1.10 -52.51 7.27
CA ILE A 139 0.08 -52.45 8.11
C ILE A 139 1.01 -53.64 7.80
N LYS A 140 2.24 -53.34 7.35
CA LYS A 140 3.35 -54.30 7.49
C LYS A 140 3.86 -54.25 8.92
N PRO A 141 4.06 -55.40 9.59
CA PRO A 141 4.67 -55.40 10.91
C PRO A 141 6.10 -54.83 10.92
N ILE A 142 6.58 -54.52 12.12
CA ILE A 142 7.98 -54.14 12.39
C ILE A 142 8.61 -55.21 13.27
N ASP A 143 9.84 -55.61 12.95
CA ASP A 143 10.62 -56.57 13.70
C ASP A 143 11.69 -55.84 14.51
N ILE A 144 11.61 -55.94 15.85
CA ILE A 144 12.47 -55.22 16.78
C ILE A 144 13.23 -56.23 17.65
N VAL A 145 14.56 -56.16 17.69
CA VAL A 145 15.35 -56.90 18.68
C VAL A 145 15.95 -55.94 19.70
N LEU A 146 15.54 -56.12 20.96
CA LEU A 146 16.17 -55.47 22.11
C LEU A 146 17.49 -56.20 22.40
N VAL A 147 18.62 -55.50 22.31
CA VAL A 147 19.95 -56.04 22.60
C VAL A 147 20.44 -55.40 23.89
N VAL A 148 20.44 -56.16 24.98
CA VAL A 148 20.60 -55.65 26.34
C VAL A 148 21.91 -56.13 26.95
N ASP A 149 22.73 -55.17 27.36
CA ASP A 149 23.93 -55.42 28.15
C ASP A 149 23.55 -55.92 29.54
N MET A 150 23.99 -57.14 29.86
CA MET A 150 23.82 -57.82 31.14
C MET A 150 25.16 -58.02 31.86
N SER A 151 26.17 -57.20 31.55
CA SER A 151 27.46 -57.17 32.25
C SER A 151 27.32 -56.68 33.70
N GLY A 152 28.36 -56.93 34.51
CA GLY A 152 28.36 -56.57 35.92
C GLY A 152 28.28 -55.06 36.17
N SER A 153 28.83 -54.22 35.28
CA SER A 153 28.84 -52.75 35.40
C SER A 153 27.46 -52.11 35.27
N MET A 154 26.47 -52.85 34.77
CA MET A 154 25.08 -52.41 34.79
C MET A 154 24.44 -52.46 36.19
N GLU A 155 24.99 -53.25 37.12
CA GLU A 155 24.52 -53.30 38.53
C GLU A 155 25.24 -52.27 39.41
N PRO A 156 24.55 -51.63 40.37
CA PRO A 156 25.09 -50.52 41.16
C PRO A 156 26.27 -50.93 42.06
N ALA A 157 26.41 -52.23 42.37
CA ALA A 157 27.52 -52.75 43.17
C ALA A 157 28.86 -52.80 42.41
N ASN A 158 28.86 -52.73 41.07
CA ASN A 158 30.07 -52.88 40.25
C ASN A 158 30.32 -51.71 39.29
N ASN A 159 29.68 -50.54 39.48
CA ASN A 159 29.98 -49.32 38.72
C ASN A 159 30.37 -48.13 39.61
N PRO A 160 31.24 -47.22 39.12
CA PRO A 160 31.74 -46.10 39.92
C PRO A 160 30.66 -45.09 40.35
N SER A 161 29.52 -45.04 39.66
CA SER A 161 28.44 -44.09 39.94
C SER A 161 27.38 -44.63 40.90
N GLY A 162 27.52 -45.87 41.41
CA GLY A 162 26.53 -46.53 42.26
C GLY A 162 25.13 -46.62 41.64
N SER A 163 25.03 -46.46 40.31
CA SER A 163 23.76 -46.24 39.62
C SER A 163 23.15 -47.56 39.18
N ASN A 164 21.84 -47.75 39.39
CA ASN A 164 21.16 -48.98 39.04
C ASN A 164 20.69 -48.98 37.57
N ARG A 165 21.66 -49.09 36.65
CA ARG A 165 21.45 -49.09 35.19
C ARG A 165 20.63 -50.30 34.74
N ALA A 166 20.86 -51.45 35.37
CA ALA A 166 20.11 -52.68 35.15
C ALA A 166 18.62 -52.51 35.47
N GLN A 167 18.26 -51.92 36.62
CA GLN A 167 16.86 -51.68 36.97
C GLN A 167 16.20 -50.67 36.02
N ALA A 168 16.86 -49.55 35.71
CA ALA A 168 16.36 -48.57 34.74
C ALA A 168 16.11 -49.20 33.36
N THR A 169 16.96 -50.14 32.96
CA THR A 169 16.80 -50.92 31.71
C THR A 169 15.59 -51.86 31.78
N ARG A 170 15.40 -52.60 32.89
CA ARG A 170 14.22 -53.46 33.11
C ARG A 170 12.92 -52.66 33.06
N ASP A 171 12.86 -51.53 33.77
CA ASP A 171 11.66 -50.69 33.84
C ASP A 171 11.37 -49.96 32.52
N GLY A 172 12.39 -49.46 31.84
CA GLY A 172 12.26 -48.85 30.53
C GLY A 172 11.82 -49.84 29.45
N VAL A 173 12.34 -51.08 29.44
CA VAL A 173 11.90 -52.13 28.51
C VAL A 173 10.44 -52.50 28.79
N LYS A 174 10.05 -52.65 30.06
CA LYS A 174 8.67 -52.91 30.45
C LYS A 174 7.72 -51.79 29.98
N GLN A 175 8.13 -50.52 30.12
CA GLN A 175 7.36 -49.36 29.64
C GLN A 175 7.24 -49.32 28.11
N PHE A 176 8.32 -49.61 27.38
CA PHE A 176 8.33 -49.69 25.90
C PHE A 176 7.31 -50.74 25.40
N LEU A 177 7.37 -51.95 25.96
CA LEU A 177 6.47 -53.04 25.60
C LEU A 177 5.01 -52.70 25.94
N GLN A 178 4.75 -52.09 27.10
CA GLN A 178 3.41 -51.71 27.52
C GLN A 178 2.83 -50.59 26.64
N ALA A 179 3.62 -49.58 26.27
CA ALA A 179 3.15 -48.47 25.42
C ALA A 179 2.69 -48.95 24.03
N ILE A 180 3.34 -49.98 23.46
CA ILE A 180 2.93 -50.60 22.19
C ILE A 180 1.63 -51.41 22.37
N LYS A 181 1.43 -52.04 23.53
CA LYS A 181 0.20 -52.78 23.87
C LYS A 181 -0.99 -51.85 24.08
N ASP A 182 -0.80 -50.76 24.83
CA ASP A 182 -1.83 -49.76 25.11
C ASP A 182 -2.30 -49.02 23.84
N ALA A 183 -1.43 -48.92 22.83
CA ALA A 183 -1.76 -48.37 21.52
C ALA A 183 -2.56 -49.32 20.60
N GLY A 184 -2.83 -50.58 21.02
CA GLY A 184 -3.68 -51.50 20.25
C GLY A 184 -3.06 -52.10 18.97
N ILE A 185 -1.76 -51.88 18.74
CA ILE A 185 -1.04 -52.35 17.54
C ILE A 185 -0.17 -53.60 17.76
N SER A 186 -0.35 -54.30 18.88
CA SER A 186 0.54 -55.40 19.32
C SER A 186 0.78 -56.49 18.27
N GLN A 187 -0.23 -56.77 17.44
CA GLN A 187 -0.20 -57.73 16.33
C GLN A 187 0.71 -57.32 15.15
N TYR A 188 1.19 -56.07 15.12
CA TYR A 188 2.04 -55.49 14.09
C TYR A 188 3.45 -55.14 14.59
N VAL A 189 3.80 -55.52 15.82
CA VAL A 189 5.15 -55.34 16.34
C VAL A 189 5.65 -56.66 16.90
N ASN A 190 6.61 -57.26 16.19
CA ASN A 190 7.33 -58.43 16.67
C ASN A 190 8.52 -57.95 17.51
N VAL A 191 8.66 -58.46 18.73
CA VAL A 191 9.81 -58.13 19.59
C VAL A 191 10.54 -59.39 20.02
N GLY A 192 11.85 -59.41 19.79
CA GLY A 192 12.79 -60.37 20.36
C GLY A 192 13.71 -59.71 21.40
N LEU A 193 14.40 -60.55 22.18
CA LEU A 193 15.40 -60.10 23.16
C LEU A 193 16.69 -60.90 23.00
N VAL A 194 17.82 -60.19 23.01
CA VAL A 194 19.16 -60.74 23.22
C VAL A 194 19.77 -60.06 24.44
N GLY A 195 19.89 -60.77 25.55
CA GLY A 195 20.69 -60.34 26.69
C GLY A 195 22.12 -60.87 26.56
N PHE A 196 23.17 -60.05 26.70
CA PHE A 196 24.56 -60.50 26.55
C PHE A 196 25.43 -60.11 27.74
N SER A 197 26.38 -60.96 28.12
CA SER A 197 27.50 -60.54 28.99
C SER A 197 28.80 -61.19 28.53
N SER A 198 29.28 -62.26 29.19
CA SER A 198 30.48 -63.00 28.82
C SER A 198 30.33 -64.50 29.07
N PRO A 199 30.86 -65.39 28.21
CA PRO A 199 30.89 -66.83 28.45
C PRO A 199 31.47 -67.21 29.80
N GLY A 200 30.74 -68.01 30.60
CA GLY A 200 31.25 -68.54 31.87
C GLY A 200 30.15 -68.85 32.88
N ASN A 201 30.48 -68.77 34.17
CA ASN A 201 29.56 -69.00 35.28
C ASN A 201 28.76 -67.72 35.65
N TYR A 202 28.37 -66.95 34.64
CA TYR A 202 27.64 -65.68 34.79
C TYR A 202 26.16 -65.85 34.41
N VAL A 203 25.37 -64.77 34.54
CA VAL A 203 23.92 -64.77 34.25
C VAL A 203 23.54 -65.36 32.89
N THR A 204 24.39 -65.18 31.87
CA THR A 204 24.17 -65.70 30.50
C THR A 204 24.80 -67.07 30.23
N GLY A 205 25.33 -67.74 31.25
CA GLY A 205 25.93 -69.07 31.16
C GLY A 205 27.12 -69.20 30.19
N SER A 206 27.42 -70.45 29.81
CA SER A 206 28.58 -70.82 28.99
C SER A 206 28.62 -70.19 27.60
N ASN A 207 27.48 -69.69 27.10
CA ASN A 207 27.36 -69.13 25.75
C ASN A 207 27.57 -67.61 25.72
N GLY A 208 27.49 -66.92 26.86
CA GLY A 208 27.65 -65.46 26.94
C GLY A 208 26.41 -64.65 26.52
N TYR A 209 25.29 -65.31 26.20
CA TYR A 209 24.02 -64.65 25.88
C TYR A 209 22.79 -65.46 26.34
N LEU A 210 21.66 -64.75 26.49
CA LEU A 210 20.30 -65.28 26.66
C LEU A 210 19.42 -64.75 25.51
N GLU A 211 18.45 -65.54 25.06
CA GLU A 211 17.54 -65.18 23.96
C GLU A 211 16.08 -65.41 24.31
N VAL A 212 15.23 -64.48 23.88
CA VAL A 212 13.78 -64.69 23.70
C VAL A 212 13.49 -64.53 22.22
N GLY A 213 12.98 -65.59 21.59
CA GLY A 213 12.70 -65.61 20.16
C GLY A 213 11.70 -64.51 19.78
N MET A 214 11.86 -63.97 18.57
CA MET A 214 11.03 -62.90 18.05
C MET A 214 9.60 -63.40 17.81
N GLN A 215 8.62 -62.72 18.41
CA GLN A 215 7.19 -62.98 18.23
C GLN A 215 6.42 -61.67 18.35
N SER A 216 5.22 -61.63 17.76
CA SER A 216 4.24 -60.57 17.96
C SER A 216 4.00 -60.29 19.46
N LEU A 217 3.90 -59.02 19.85
CA LEU A 217 3.51 -58.63 21.21
C LEU A 217 2.07 -59.00 21.58
N SER A 218 1.23 -59.37 20.60
CA SER A 218 -0.08 -59.96 20.87
C SER A 218 -0.01 -61.42 21.35
N THR A 219 1.16 -62.07 21.26
CA THR A 219 1.32 -63.47 21.67
C THR A 219 1.38 -63.59 23.20
N THR A 220 0.49 -64.41 23.75
CA THR A 220 0.40 -64.69 25.19
C THR A 220 1.74 -65.16 25.76
N GLY A 221 2.26 -64.45 26.76
CA GLY A 221 3.51 -64.79 27.44
C GLY A 221 4.76 -64.11 26.90
N GLN A 222 4.73 -63.45 25.73
CA GLN A 222 5.92 -62.85 25.14
C GLN A 222 6.48 -61.70 25.99
N THR A 223 5.61 -60.79 26.46
CA THR A 223 6.00 -59.70 27.37
C THR A 223 6.56 -60.24 28.69
N GLU A 224 5.95 -61.29 29.22
CA GLU A 224 6.33 -61.94 30.47
C GLU A 224 7.68 -62.65 30.33
N GLN A 225 7.95 -63.30 29.19
CA GLN A 225 9.20 -63.98 28.91
C GLN A 225 10.37 -63.01 28.73
N ILE A 226 10.18 -61.89 28.01
CA ILE A 226 11.19 -60.82 27.88
C ILE A 226 11.55 -60.26 29.27
N ASN A 227 10.55 -59.84 30.05
CA ASN A 227 10.77 -59.30 31.40
C ASN A 227 11.40 -60.34 32.35
N LYS A 228 11.00 -61.61 32.27
CA LYS A 228 11.58 -62.70 33.07
C LYS A 228 13.06 -62.93 32.74
N THR A 229 13.44 -62.89 31.47
CA THR A 229 14.84 -63.08 31.03
C THR A 229 15.75 -61.95 31.52
N LEU A 230 15.23 -60.72 31.64
CA LEU A 230 15.95 -59.58 32.21
C LEU A 230 15.88 -59.48 33.75
N SER A 231 15.12 -60.35 34.43
CA SER A 231 14.94 -60.27 35.88
C SER A 231 16.16 -60.64 36.77
N PRO A 232 17.08 -61.53 36.37
CA PRO A 232 18.25 -61.86 37.19
C PRO A 232 19.25 -60.69 37.32
N THR A 233 20.10 -60.74 38.34
CA THR A 233 21.22 -59.79 38.55
C THR A 233 22.22 -59.87 37.41
N PHE A 234 22.56 -58.73 36.80
CA PHE A 234 23.48 -58.65 35.67
C PHE A 234 24.93 -58.90 36.14
N SER A 235 25.69 -59.68 35.38
CA SER A 235 27.02 -60.19 35.78
C SER A 235 27.82 -60.69 34.59
N GLY A 236 29.15 -60.58 34.69
CA GLY A 236 30.09 -60.91 33.61
C GLY A 236 30.72 -59.68 32.96
N GLY A 237 31.54 -59.90 31.94
CA GLY A 237 32.08 -58.84 31.09
C GLY A 237 31.10 -58.44 29.98
N THR A 238 31.59 -57.65 29.02
CA THR A 238 30.78 -56.91 28.05
C THR A 238 31.11 -57.34 26.63
N PHE A 239 30.45 -58.39 26.13
CA PHE A 239 30.65 -58.90 24.76
C PHE A 239 29.66 -58.27 23.76
N THR A 240 29.70 -56.94 23.60
CA THR A 240 28.75 -56.20 22.75
C THR A 240 28.64 -56.74 21.32
N GLN A 241 29.76 -57.19 20.75
CA GLN A 241 29.78 -57.84 19.43
C GLN A 241 28.89 -59.09 19.36
N LEU A 242 28.89 -59.93 20.42
CA LEU A 242 28.03 -61.11 20.49
C LEU A 242 26.55 -60.69 20.52
N GLY A 243 26.20 -59.69 21.33
CA GLY A 243 24.84 -59.14 21.38
C GLY A 243 24.34 -58.69 20.01
N ILE A 244 25.13 -57.88 19.30
CA ILE A 244 24.80 -57.41 17.94
C ILE A 244 24.68 -58.58 16.97
N ARG A 245 25.64 -59.52 16.94
CA ARG A 245 25.60 -60.69 16.04
C ARG A 245 24.36 -61.56 16.26
N ARG A 246 24.00 -61.80 17.53
CA ARG A 246 22.82 -62.58 17.89
C ARG A 246 21.53 -61.84 17.54
N GLY A 247 21.49 -60.52 17.74
CA GLY A 247 20.36 -59.69 17.33
C GLY A 247 20.15 -59.67 15.82
N GLN A 248 21.22 -59.50 15.03
CA GLN A 248 21.17 -59.58 13.58
C GLN A 248 20.71 -60.96 13.11
N LYS A 249 21.26 -62.04 13.68
CA LYS A 249 20.81 -63.40 13.36
C LYS A 249 19.31 -63.59 13.62
N MET A 250 18.78 -63.04 14.72
CA MET A 250 17.35 -63.14 15.03
C MET A 250 16.48 -62.38 14.03
N LEU A 251 16.95 -61.25 13.49
CA LEU A 251 16.28 -60.49 12.43
C LEU A 251 16.36 -61.20 11.06
N ASP A 252 17.50 -61.84 10.75
CA ASP A 252 17.77 -62.57 9.50
C ASP A 252 17.05 -63.94 9.43
N ASP A 253 16.86 -64.60 10.57
CA ASP A 253 16.13 -65.87 10.66
C ASP A 253 14.64 -65.70 10.29
N ASP A 254 14.08 -64.49 10.46
CA ASP A 254 12.72 -64.14 10.05
C ASP A 254 12.69 -63.54 8.63
N LYS A 255 12.42 -64.40 7.64
CA LYS A 255 12.57 -64.12 6.20
C LYS A 255 11.43 -63.31 5.56
N ASN A 256 10.80 -62.45 6.34
CA ASN A 256 9.77 -61.51 5.89
C ASN A 256 10.39 -60.24 5.25
N ASP A 257 9.54 -59.33 4.77
CA ASP A 257 9.94 -58.02 4.24
C ASP A 257 9.59 -56.85 5.19
N HIS A 258 9.48 -57.14 6.50
CA HIS A 258 9.24 -56.15 7.55
C HIS A 258 10.45 -55.23 7.73
N LYS A 259 10.21 -54.05 8.30
CA LYS A 259 11.31 -53.18 8.75
C LYS A 259 12.06 -53.88 9.90
N LYS A 260 13.38 -54.02 9.75
CA LYS A 260 14.27 -54.64 10.74
C LYS A 260 14.92 -53.56 11.61
N MET A 261 14.71 -53.63 12.92
CA MET A 261 15.20 -52.67 13.91
C MET A 261 15.94 -53.38 15.04
N MET A 262 17.05 -52.81 15.49
CA MET A 262 17.81 -53.24 16.66
C MET A 262 17.92 -52.09 17.65
N ILE A 263 17.63 -52.31 18.93
CA ILE A 263 17.81 -51.31 20.00
C ILE A 263 18.85 -51.83 20.97
N LEU A 264 20.07 -51.31 20.89
CA LEU A 264 21.18 -51.65 21.78
C LEU A 264 21.18 -50.76 23.03
N LEU A 265 21.21 -51.38 24.21
CA LEU A 265 21.31 -50.72 25.52
C LEU A 265 22.59 -51.21 26.21
N THR A 266 23.58 -50.33 26.41
CA THR A 266 24.91 -50.71 26.94
C THR A 266 25.59 -49.55 27.68
N ASP A 267 26.42 -49.85 28.68
CA ASP A 267 27.34 -48.87 29.29
C ASP A 267 28.73 -48.84 28.60
N GLY A 268 28.86 -49.57 27.50
CA GLY A 268 29.55 -49.12 26.29
C GLY A 268 31.06 -49.34 26.21
N VAL A 269 31.68 -50.09 27.13
CA VAL A 269 33.07 -50.55 26.96
C VAL A 269 33.07 -52.06 26.66
N PRO A 270 33.27 -52.50 25.40
CA PRO A 270 33.33 -53.92 25.09
C PRO A 270 34.62 -54.55 25.66
N THR A 271 34.50 -55.47 26.61
CA THR A 271 35.66 -56.18 27.22
C THR A 271 35.87 -57.60 26.67
N PHE A 272 35.04 -58.02 25.73
CA PHE A 272 35.15 -59.28 24.99
C PHE A 272 34.86 -59.04 23.50
N SER A 273 35.61 -59.70 22.61
CA SER A 273 35.30 -59.78 21.18
C SER A 273 35.64 -61.15 20.58
N TYR A 274 35.08 -61.46 19.41
CA TYR A 274 35.65 -62.49 18.55
C TYR A 274 36.93 -61.95 17.91
N LYS A 275 37.96 -62.80 17.76
CA LYS A 275 39.20 -62.40 17.11
C LYS A 275 38.95 -61.96 15.68
N VAL A 276 39.42 -60.77 15.31
CA VAL A 276 39.29 -60.23 13.96
C VAL A 276 40.26 -60.92 13.00
N THR A 277 39.76 -61.46 11.89
CA THR A 277 40.57 -62.16 10.87
C THR A 277 40.80 -61.31 9.62
N GLN A 278 39.90 -60.38 9.32
CA GLN A 278 40.06 -59.33 8.30
C GLN A 278 39.47 -58.01 8.82
N ALA A 279 40.04 -56.87 8.41
CA ALA A 279 39.55 -55.55 8.79
C ALA A 279 39.79 -54.51 7.70
N THR A 280 39.08 -53.38 7.76
CA THR A 280 39.30 -52.19 6.93
C THR A 280 39.37 -50.93 7.80
N THR A 281 40.05 -49.89 7.34
CA THR A 281 40.10 -48.59 8.03
C THR A 281 39.43 -47.53 7.18
N ILE A 282 38.39 -46.90 7.71
CA ILE A 282 37.60 -45.86 7.05
C ILE A 282 37.68 -44.60 7.91
N SER A 283 38.16 -43.49 7.33
CA SER A 283 38.31 -42.19 8.03
C SER A 283 39.03 -42.29 9.39
N GLY A 284 40.06 -43.14 9.49
CA GLY A 284 40.83 -43.38 10.71
C GLY A 284 40.23 -44.40 11.69
N THR A 285 38.98 -44.85 11.50
CA THR A 285 38.35 -45.88 12.34
C THR A 285 38.51 -47.26 11.71
N THR A 286 38.97 -48.25 12.49
CA THR A 286 39.11 -49.64 12.04
C THR A 286 37.84 -50.44 12.30
N TYR A 287 37.36 -51.14 11.28
CA TYR A 287 36.19 -52.02 11.29
C TYR A 287 36.61 -53.44 10.91
N GLY A 288 36.33 -54.43 11.76
CA GLY A 288 36.48 -55.85 11.41
C GLY A 288 35.47 -56.25 10.34
N THR A 289 35.92 -56.97 9.33
CA THR A 289 35.08 -57.47 8.22
C THR A 289 34.93 -58.98 8.21
N ALA A 290 35.79 -59.69 8.95
CA ALA A 290 35.65 -61.12 9.21
C ALA A 290 36.20 -61.47 10.60
N PHE A 291 35.68 -62.54 11.19
CA PHE A 291 35.97 -62.93 12.57
C PHE A 291 36.25 -64.43 12.69
N SER A 292 36.98 -64.83 13.74
CA SER A 292 37.20 -66.22 14.10
C SER A 292 35.93 -66.84 14.68
N SER A 293 35.69 -68.11 14.37
CA SER A 293 34.60 -68.91 14.93
C SER A 293 34.95 -69.55 16.28
N SER A 294 36.23 -69.60 16.66
CA SER A 294 36.72 -70.29 17.86
C SER A 294 37.63 -69.46 18.77
N ASP A 295 38.26 -68.40 18.25
CA ASP A 295 39.10 -67.50 19.03
C ASP A 295 38.33 -66.26 19.47
N GLN A 296 38.47 -65.93 20.75
CA GLN A 296 37.99 -64.70 21.37
C GLN A 296 39.18 -63.92 21.94
N ASP A 297 39.03 -62.60 21.97
CA ASP A 297 39.94 -61.67 22.63
C ASP A 297 39.27 -61.23 23.94
N GLN A 298 39.95 -61.45 25.07
CA GLN A 298 39.38 -61.34 26.42
C GLN A 298 40.26 -60.44 27.33
N PRO A 299 40.36 -59.12 27.05
CA PRO A 299 41.13 -58.17 27.87
C PRO A 299 40.60 -57.96 29.31
N GLY A 300 39.37 -58.42 29.60
CA GLY A 300 38.84 -58.53 30.96
C GLY A 300 38.13 -57.28 31.46
N SER A 301 38.88 -56.25 31.86
CA SER A 301 38.36 -55.04 32.52
C SER A 301 38.43 -53.75 31.68
N THR A 302 38.98 -53.84 30.47
CA THR A 302 39.18 -52.73 29.52
C THR A 302 38.95 -53.23 28.09
N SER A 303 38.74 -52.34 27.12
CA SER A 303 38.77 -52.76 25.70
C SER A 303 40.18 -53.02 25.17
N GLN A 304 41.24 -52.58 25.88
CA GLN A 304 42.63 -52.69 25.46
C GLN A 304 43.21 -54.11 25.59
N PHE A 305 43.85 -54.63 24.54
CA PHE A 305 44.63 -55.86 24.66
C PHE A 305 45.94 -55.60 25.43
N VAL A 306 46.14 -56.27 26.59
CA VAL A 306 47.32 -56.07 27.45
C VAL A 306 47.86 -57.35 28.11
N SER A 307 49.13 -57.30 28.51
CA SER A 307 49.85 -58.35 29.23
C SER A 307 49.55 -58.40 30.74
N GLY A 308 48.29 -58.64 31.11
CA GLY A 308 47.83 -58.76 32.50
C GLY A 308 48.25 -60.06 33.23
N ARG A 309 48.41 -59.98 34.56
CA ARG A 309 49.03 -61.04 35.42
C ARG A 309 48.34 -62.41 35.42
N ASN A 310 47.05 -62.50 35.12
CA ASN A 310 46.27 -63.76 35.19
C ASN A 310 45.90 -64.33 33.81
N ASN A 311 46.54 -63.87 32.73
CA ASN A 311 45.99 -64.05 31.39
C ASN A 311 46.36 -65.39 30.72
N TRP A 312 45.33 -66.17 30.37
CA TRP A 312 45.36 -67.34 29.49
C TRP A 312 46.05 -67.07 28.14
N GLU A 313 45.94 -65.85 27.61
CA GLU A 313 46.55 -65.44 26.34
C GLU A 313 48.08 -65.53 26.30
N SER A 314 48.74 -65.28 27.44
CA SER A 314 50.21 -65.35 27.54
C SER A 314 50.77 -66.72 27.14
N ARG A 315 49.96 -67.78 27.23
CA ARG A 315 50.34 -69.17 26.93
C ARG A 315 50.22 -69.56 25.46
N LYS A 316 49.70 -68.69 24.57
CA LYS A 316 49.52 -69.00 23.14
C LYS A 316 50.37 -68.19 22.17
N ASN A 317 51.22 -67.26 22.64
CA ASN A 317 52.12 -66.45 21.80
C ASN A 317 51.42 -65.71 20.62
N ARG A 318 50.15 -65.30 20.82
CA ARG A 318 49.25 -64.78 19.75
C ARG A 318 49.38 -63.29 19.45
N TYR A 319 50.05 -62.56 20.32
CA TYR A 319 50.06 -61.10 20.35
C TYR A 319 51.49 -60.56 20.32
N ILE A 320 51.66 -59.43 19.65
CA ILE A 320 52.91 -58.68 19.52
C ILE A 320 52.80 -57.45 20.42
N SER A 321 53.83 -57.18 21.23
CA SER A 321 53.89 -55.93 21.99
C SER A 321 54.18 -54.74 21.08
N GLY A 322 53.57 -53.60 21.36
CA GLY A 322 53.89 -52.35 20.68
C GLY A 322 53.13 -51.17 21.26
N THR A 323 53.48 -49.97 20.78
CA THR A 323 52.81 -48.73 21.18
C THR A 323 51.47 -48.61 20.44
N ASP A 324 50.34 -48.68 21.13
CA ASP A 324 49.03 -48.39 20.54
C ASP A 324 48.89 -46.86 20.35
N PRO A 325 48.79 -46.34 19.12
CA PRO A 325 48.63 -44.90 18.91
C PRO A 325 47.30 -44.34 19.42
N ASN A 326 46.34 -45.19 19.80
CA ASN A 326 45.02 -44.78 20.27
C ASN A 326 44.90 -44.68 21.81
N GLY A 327 45.93 -45.07 22.57
CA GLY A 327 45.91 -44.99 24.02
C GLY A 327 45.93 -43.54 24.52
N ALA A 328 45.09 -43.21 25.50
CA ALA A 328 44.94 -41.85 26.04
C ALA A 328 46.08 -41.39 26.95
N THR A 329 46.88 -42.32 27.50
CA THR A 329 48.05 -42.03 28.34
C THR A 329 49.29 -42.76 27.84
N THR A 330 50.48 -42.20 28.04
CA THR A 330 51.75 -42.87 27.66
C THR A 330 51.90 -44.24 28.32
N SER A 331 51.41 -44.42 29.55
CA SER A 331 51.32 -45.73 30.20
C SER A 331 50.45 -46.70 29.40
N ALA A 332 49.20 -46.33 29.09
CA ALA A 332 48.31 -47.19 28.30
C ALA A 332 48.90 -47.49 26.91
N GLN A 333 49.44 -46.48 26.20
CA GLN A 333 50.07 -46.66 24.89
C GLN A 333 51.18 -47.73 24.93
N ASN A 334 52.04 -47.70 25.96
CA ASN A 334 53.19 -48.61 26.08
C ASN A 334 52.85 -50.03 26.55
N TYR A 335 51.71 -50.24 27.22
CA TYR A 335 51.24 -51.59 27.61
C TYR A 335 50.48 -52.34 26.51
N GLY A 336 50.34 -51.74 25.32
CA GLY A 336 49.58 -52.27 24.20
C GLY A 336 50.09 -53.60 23.64
N LEU A 337 49.14 -54.49 23.36
CA LEU A 337 49.31 -55.68 22.54
C LEU A 337 48.50 -55.54 21.25
N TYR A 338 48.97 -56.14 20.16
CA TYR A 338 48.20 -56.27 18.92
C TYR A 338 48.42 -57.60 18.23
N TYR A 339 47.52 -57.94 17.31
CA TYR A 339 47.80 -58.88 16.22
C TYR A 339 47.54 -58.23 14.87
N ASN A 340 48.14 -58.80 13.82
CA ASN A 340 47.80 -58.45 12.44
C ASN A 340 46.65 -59.35 11.96
N THR A 341 45.69 -58.79 11.24
CA THR A 341 44.70 -59.55 10.46
C THR A 341 45.37 -60.25 9.26
N GLY A 342 44.65 -61.13 8.57
CA GLY A 342 45.12 -61.76 7.33
C GLY A 342 45.40 -60.77 6.19
N ASN A 343 44.85 -59.55 6.26
CA ASN A 343 45.16 -58.43 5.38
C ASN A 343 46.06 -57.35 6.03
N ASN A 344 46.84 -57.73 7.05
CA ASN A 344 47.89 -56.95 7.70
C ASN A 344 47.43 -55.62 8.36
N VAL A 345 46.20 -55.57 8.88
CA VAL A 345 45.70 -54.46 9.72
C VAL A 345 45.98 -54.80 11.18
N LYS A 346 46.50 -53.84 11.96
CA LYS A 346 46.77 -54.02 13.39
C LYS A 346 45.50 -53.86 14.22
N ILE A 347 45.20 -54.83 15.07
CA ILE A 347 44.05 -54.81 15.99
C ILE A 347 44.57 -54.77 17.43
N TRP A 348 44.24 -53.68 18.13
CA TRP A 348 44.76 -53.34 19.46
C TRP A 348 43.74 -53.48 20.60
N ASN A 349 42.46 -53.59 20.23
CA ASN A 349 41.33 -53.52 21.15
C ASN A 349 40.08 -54.14 20.50
N THR A 350 39.10 -54.46 21.34
CA THR A 350 37.81 -55.09 20.97
C THR A 350 36.92 -54.21 20.08
N TRP A 351 37.09 -52.88 20.07
CA TRP A 351 36.23 -51.96 19.32
C TRP A 351 36.21 -52.25 17.83
N ALA A 352 37.34 -52.63 17.24
CA ALA A 352 37.39 -52.98 15.82
C ALA A 352 36.38 -54.09 15.48
N ALA A 353 36.19 -55.04 16.40
CA ALA A 353 35.25 -56.14 16.22
C ALA A 353 33.79 -55.71 16.43
N THR A 354 33.50 -54.98 17.52
CA THR A 354 32.15 -54.46 17.80
C THR A 354 31.65 -53.52 16.69
N LEU A 355 32.49 -52.58 16.26
CA LEU A 355 32.16 -51.65 15.17
C LEU A 355 32.00 -52.37 13.83
N GLY A 356 32.82 -53.40 13.58
CA GLY A 356 32.73 -54.25 12.41
C GLY A 356 31.38 -54.98 12.30
N GLU A 357 30.95 -55.62 13.38
CA GLU A 357 29.66 -56.32 13.46
C GLU A 357 28.48 -55.36 13.25
N ALA A 358 28.53 -54.19 13.91
CA ALA A 358 27.53 -53.15 13.76
C ALA A 358 27.46 -52.65 12.31
N LYS A 359 28.62 -52.49 11.64
CA LYS A 359 28.65 -52.13 10.22
C LYS A 359 28.02 -53.22 9.34
N ILE A 360 28.36 -54.49 9.55
CA ILE A 360 27.77 -55.60 8.77
C ILE A 360 26.24 -55.62 8.91
N SER A 361 25.73 -55.41 10.12
CA SER A 361 24.30 -55.36 10.42
C SER A 361 23.59 -54.16 9.77
N ARG A 362 24.23 -52.99 9.70
CA ARG A 362 23.66 -51.83 8.97
C ARG A 362 23.74 -52.00 7.46
N ASP A 363 24.81 -52.60 6.96
CA ASP A 363 25.01 -52.88 5.53
C ASP A 363 24.00 -53.93 5.01
N SER A 364 23.43 -54.79 5.87
CA SER A 364 22.31 -55.68 5.52
C SER A 364 20.92 -55.01 5.55
N GLY A 365 20.85 -53.74 5.98
CA GLY A 365 19.62 -52.93 6.00
C GLY A 365 18.97 -52.76 7.38
N THR A 366 19.58 -53.29 8.47
CA THR A 366 19.05 -53.11 9.83
C THR A 366 19.22 -51.68 10.34
N GLU A 367 18.16 -51.11 10.88
CA GLU A 367 18.18 -49.83 11.58
C GLU A 367 18.64 -50.05 13.04
N ILE A 368 19.90 -49.71 13.35
CA ILE A 368 20.43 -49.83 14.71
C ILE A 368 20.25 -48.51 15.46
N HIS A 369 19.45 -48.55 16.51
CA HIS A 369 19.40 -47.53 17.57
C HIS A 369 20.31 -47.95 18.72
N ALA A 370 21.00 -47.01 19.36
CA ALA A 370 21.87 -47.31 20.50
C ALA A 370 21.79 -46.25 21.60
N LEU A 371 21.71 -46.71 22.84
CA LEU A 371 21.79 -45.89 24.05
C LEU A 371 23.09 -46.18 24.81
N GLY A 372 23.95 -45.17 24.95
CA GLY A 372 25.10 -45.20 25.84
C GLY A 372 24.70 -44.81 27.26
N ILE A 373 24.66 -45.77 28.17
CA ILE A 373 24.17 -45.59 29.55
C ILE A 373 25.34 -45.23 30.47
N GLN A 374 25.45 -43.95 30.82
CA GLN A 374 26.47 -43.41 31.74
C GLN A 374 27.89 -43.85 31.37
N LEU A 375 28.23 -43.68 30.09
CA LEU A 375 29.53 -44.08 29.52
C LEU A 375 30.70 -43.49 30.31
N GLY A 376 31.51 -44.37 30.87
CA GLY A 376 32.67 -44.01 31.68
C GLY A 376 33.98 -44.01 30.89
N ASP A 377 35.06 -43.69 31.59
CA ASP A 377 36.42 -43.88 31.12
C ASP A 377 36.78 -45.37 31.05
N ASP A 378 37.45 -45.79 29.98
CA ASP A 378 38.00 -47.13 29.81
C ASP A 378 39.40 -47.19 30.46
N ASN A 379 39.42 -47.61 31.73
CA ASN A 379 40.62 -47.73 32.55
C ASN A 379 41.11 -49.19 32.61
N ASN A 380 42.42 -49.38 32.49
CA ASN A 380 43.02 -50.70 32.48
C ASN A 380 43.29 -51.23 33.90
N ASN A 381 42.24 -51.70 34.57
CA ASN A 381 42.28 -52.20 35.95
C ASN A 381 43.05 -53.53 36.13
N ASN A 382 43.73 -54.02 35.09
CA ASN A 382 44.67 -55.14 35.20
C ASN A 382 46.03 -54.73 35.82
N TYR A 383 46.29 -53.43 35.94
CA TYR A 383 47.49 -52.85 36.57
C TYR A 383 47.13 -52.04 37.82
N TRP A 384 48.12 -51.82 38.69
CA TRP A 384 47.95 -51.17 39.99
C TRP A 384 47.70 -49.65 39.88
N ASP A 385 48.11 -49.05 38.76
CA ASP A 385 47.97 -47.64 38.42
C ASP A 385 46.72 -47.36 37.56
N SER A 386 45.94 -48.40 37.22
CA SER A 386 44.71 -48.33 36.40
C SER A 386 44.77 -47.31 35.23
N PRO A 387 45.75 -47.41 34.33
CA PRO A 387 46.01 -46.35 33.36
C PRO A 387 44.82 -46.16 32.41
N LEU A 388 44.44 -44.90 32.22
CA LEU A 388 43.40 -44.48 31.29
C LEU A 388 43.79 -44.84 29.86
N TYR A 389 43.00 -45.73 29.25
CA TYR A 389 43.19 -46.16 27.86
C TYR A 389 42.32 -45.37 26.89
N LEU A 390 41.02 -45.17 27.17
CA LEU A 390 40.16 -44.25 26.41
C LEU A 390 39.36 -43.40 27.38
N SER A 391 39.31 -42.09 27.15
CA SER A 391 38.36 -41.22 27.85
C SER A 391 36.92 -41.58 27.48
N SER A 392 35.99 -41.29 28.37
CA SER A 392 34.53 -41.32 28.18
C SER A 392 34.08 -40.64 26.89
N ASN A 393 34.72 -39.54 26.47
CA ASN A 393 34.47 -38.91 25.16
C ASN A 393 34.88 -39.81 23.97
N ASN A 394 36.01 -40.51 24.07
CA ASN A 394 36.45 -41.46 23.03
C ASN A 394 35.57 -42.72 23.02
N VAL A 395 35.13 -43.20 24.19
CA VAL A 395 34.17 -44.30 24.35
C VAL A 395 32.84 -43.93 23.70
N ARG A 396 32.27 -42.76 24.04
CA ARG A 396 31.07 -42.19 23.40
C ARG A 396 31.21 -42.04 21.88
N SER A 397 32.34 -41.51 21.41
CA SER A 397 32.60 -41.33 19.97
C SER A 397 32.72 -42.64 19.21
N ARG A 398 33.00 -43.77 19.87
CA ARG A 398 32.98 -45.11 19.27
C ARG A 398 31.61 -45.76 19.42
N ALA A 399 30.96 -45.63 20.58
CA ALA A 399 29.60 -46.12 20.80
C ALA A 399 28.60 -45.52 19.79
N SER A 400 28.73 -44.23 19.44
CA SER A 400 27.89 -43.60 18.41
C SER A 400 28.06 -44.17 17.00
N LEU A 401 29.21 -44.79 16.70
CA LEU A 401 29.47 -45.49 15.43
C LEU A 401 28.88 -46.91 15.39
N ILE A 402 28.23 -47.36 16.46
CA ILE A 402 27.42 -48.59 16.49
C ILE A 402 26.01 -48.34 15.93
N ALA A 403 25.42 -47.17 16.21
CA ALA A 403 24.12 -46.81 15.68
C ALA A 403 24.15 -46.54 14.16
N SER A 404 22.97 -46.57 13.54
CA SER A 404 22.72 -45.90 12.27
C SER A 404 22.77 -44.37 12.44
N SER A 405 23.02 -43.64 11.36
CA SER A 405 23.28 -42.20 11.39
C SER A 405 22.15 -41.42 12.09
N GLY A 406 22.48 -40.75 13.20
CA GLY A 406 21.54 -39.95 13.99
C GLY A 406 20.75 -40.73 15.06
N LEU A 407 20.93 -42.04 15.19
CA LEU A 407 20.15 -42.91 16.10
C LEU A 407 20.93 -43.35 17.36
N TYR A 408 21.96 -42.61 17.72
CA TYR A 408 22.69 -42.76 19.00
C TYR A 408 22.23 -41.68 20.00
N GLN A 409 22.02 -42.07 21.26
CA GLN A 409 21.77 -41.14 22.36
C GLN A 409 22.58 -41.53 23.61
N ASP A 410 22.83 -40.57 24.49
CA ASP A 410 23.41 -40.79 25.82
C ASP A 410 22.32 -40.72 26.91
N ALA A 411 22.36 -41.66 27.86
CA ALA A 411 21.62 -41.56 29.13
C ALA A 411 22.61 -41.23 30.26
N ASN A 412 22.44 -40.09 30.93
CA ASN A 412 23.31 -39.68 32.03
C ASN A 412 22.77 -40.13 33.42
N SER A 413 21.53 -40.61 33.45
CA SER A 413 20.80 -41.05 34.64
C SER A 413 19.90 -42.27 34.35
N ALA A 414 19.40 -42.92 35.39
CA ALA A 414 18.39 -43.98 35.28
C ALA A 414 17.12 -43.49 34.54
N SER A 415 16.64 -42.28 34.86
CA SER A 415 15.47 -41.66 34.23
C SER A 415 15.65 -41.38 32.74
N ASP A 416 16.88 -41.17 32.26
CA ASP A 416 17.15 -40.97 30.83
C ASP A 416 16.96 -42.28 30.05
N VAL A 417 17.26 -43.44 30.65
CA VAL A 417 17.05 -44.76 30.04
C VAL A 417 15.56 -45.03 29.81
N GLU A 418 14.74 -44.78 30.83
CA GLU A 418 13.28 -44.88 30.73
C GLU A 418 12.71 -43.88 29.71
N THR A 419 13.21 -42.63 29.72
CA THR A 419 12.77 -41.58 28.78
C THR A 419 13.12 -41.93 27.34
N TYR A 420 14.33 -42.46 27.10
CA TYR A 420 14.75 -42.93 25.79
C TYR A 420 13.84 -44.05 25.28
N LEU A 421 13.61 -45.10 26.07
CA LEU A 421 12.76 -46.23 25.66
C LEU A 421 11.29 -45.82 25.47
N LYS A 422 10.79 -44.87 26.27
CA LYS A 422 9.46 -44.27 26.06
C LYS A 422 9.37 -43.46 24.76
N ASN A 423 10.46 -42.83 24.31
CA ASN A 423 10.51 -42.14 23.03
C ASN A 423 10.65 -43.11 21.86
N GLN A 424 11.49 -44.16 21.99
CA GLN A 424 11.58 -45.26 21.02
C GLN A 424 10.22 -45.91 20.77
N ALA A 425 9.40 -46.09 21.82
CA ALA A 425 8.02 -46.56 21.65
C ALA A 425 7.19 -45.60 20.78
N LYS A 426 7.27 -44.27 21.00
CA LYS A 426 6.57 -43.28 20.14
C LYS A 426 7.06 -43.30 18.70
N ASP A 427 8.35 -43.50 18.47
CA ASP A 427 8.95 -43.55 17.14
C ASP A 427 8.56 -44.83 16.37
N VAL A 428 8.33 -45.94 17.09
CA VAL A 428 7.68 -47.14 16.55
C VAL A 428 6.21 -46.87 16.24
N LEU A 429 5.45 -46.29 17.19
CA LEU A 429 4.03 -45.96 17.01
C LEU A 429 3.79 -45.02 15.81
N SER A 430 4.66 -44.03 15.59
CA SER A 430 4.50 -43.04 14.52
C SER A 430 4.59 -43.64 13.10
N GLN A 431 5.24 -44.81 12.95
CA GLN A 431 5.34 -45.51 11.66
C GLN A 431 4.00 -46.12 11.22
N PHE A 432 3.01 -46.23 12.11
CA PHE A 432 1.67 -46.71 11.82
C PHE A 432 0.64 -45.59 11.58
N ASN A 433 1.09 -44.32 11.60
CA ASN A 433 0.28 -43.16 11.23
C ASN A 433 0.24 -43.00 9.70
N THR A 434 -0.95 -42.70 9.17
CA THR A 434 -1.13 -42.29 7.76
C THR A 434 -0.47 -40.96 7.43
N VAL A 435 -0.30 -40.08 8.42
CA VAL A 435 0.46 -38.83 8.31
C VAL A 435 1.67 -38.91 9.23
N ASN A 436 2.86 -38.98 8.64
CA ASN A 436 4.14 -39.20 9.33
C ASN A 436 5.23 -38.34 8.68
N GLN A 437 5.81 -37.42 9.43
CA GLN A 437 6.69 -36.35 8.92
C GLN A 437 6.04 -35.53 7.78
N GLY A 438 4.72 -35.36 7.84
CA GLY A 438 3.96 -34.62 6.83
C GLY A 438 4.28 -33.13 6.82
N SER A 439 3.96 -32.46 5.71
CA SER A 439 4.19 -31.02 5.53
C SER A 439 3.06 -30.32 4.78
N ILE A 440 2.90 -29.02 5.03
CA ILE A 440 2.02 -28.12 4.29
C ILE A 440 2.86 -26.99 3.70
N SER A 441 2.60 -26.65 2.43
CA SER A 441 3.11 -25.46 1.77
C SER A 441 1.94 -24.58 1.34
N ASP A 442 1.95 -23.34 1.78
CA ASP A 442 0.84 -22.40 1.63
C ASP A 442 1.31 -20.99 1.18
N PRO A 443 1.58 -20.80 -0.12
CA PRO A 443 1.99 -19.50 -0.67
C PRO A 443 0.81 -18.52 -0.67
N LEU A 444 1.06 -17.26 -0.31
CA LEU A 444 0.05 -16.20 -0.31
C LEU A 444 -0.36 -15.78 -1.75
N GLY A 445 -1.62 -15.38 -1.93
CA GLY A 445 -2.14 -14.89 -3.20
C GLY A 445 -1.63 -13.47 -3.49
N SER A 446 -1.39 -13.15 -4.76
CA SER A 446 -0.74 -11.89 -5.16
C SER A 446 -1.53 -10.61 -4.83
N GLN A 447 -2.84 -10.73 -4.61
CA GLN A 447 -3.71 -9.62 -4.17
C GLN A 447 -3.94 -9.61 -2.65
N PHE A 448 -3.18 -10.39 -1.87
CA PHE A 448 -3.33 -10.44 -0.41
C PHE A 448 -2.01 -10.06 0.27
N ILE A 449 -2.14 -9.53 1.48
CA ILE A 449 -1.07 -9.35 2.45
C ILE A 449 -1.46 -10.09 3.72
N TYR A 450 -0.50 -10.59 4.49
CA TYR A 450 -0.82 -11.19 5.78
C TYR A 450 -1.37 -10.14 6.76
N GLY A 451 -2.24 -10.58 7.66
CA GLY A 451 -2.60 -9.82 8.85
C GLY A 451 -1.44 -9.69 9.83
N ASP A 452 -1.67 -8.87 10.86
CA ASP A 452 -0.76 -8.63 11.98
C ASP A 452 -0.64 -9.84 12.93
N ASP A 453 -1.44 -10.88 12.73
CA ASP A 453 -1.44 -12.08 13.56
C ASP A 453 -0.22 -13.00 13.30
N THR A 454 0.10 -13.77 14.34
CA THR A 454 1.08 -14.85 14.25
C THR A 454 0.34 -16.15 13.98
N PRO A 455 0.66 -16.89 12.89
CA PRO A 455 0.01 -18.16 12.60
C PRO A 455 0.07 -19.13 13.79
N THR A 456 -1.09 -19.66 14.17
CA THR A 456 -1.23 -20.58 15.31
C THR A 456 -1.51 -22.01 14.84
N VAL A 457 -1.21 -22.99 15.69
CA VAL A 457 -1.62 -24.39 15.49
C VAL A 457 -2.15 -24.98 16.80
N LYS A 458 -3.21 -25.79 16.69
CA LYS A 458 -3.85 -26.47 17.84
C LYS A 458 -4.33 -27.86 17.45
N SER A 459 -4.42 -28.76 18.42
CA SER A 459 -5.12 -30.04 18.29
C SER A 459 -6.63 -29.81 18.36
N VAL A 460 -7.39 -30.37 17.42
CA VAL A 460 -8.87 -30.27 17.37
C VAL A 460 -9.58 -31.61 17.19
N GLY A 461 -8.82 -32.70 16.96
CA GLY A 461 -9.37 -34.05 16.86
C GLY A 461 -9.88 -34.59 18.20
N SER A 462 -10.70 -35.64 18.16
CA SER A 462 -11.15 -36.36 19.36
C SER A 462 -10.01 -37.10 20.07
N SER A 463 -8.87 -37.30 19.41
CA SER A 463 -7.60 -37.71 20.02
C SER A 463 -6.59 -36.56 20.01
N VAL A 464 -5.91 -36.36 21.14
CA VAL A 464 -4.97 -35.23 21.34
C VAL A 464 -3.66 -35.46 20.58
N VAL A 465 -3.23 -34.45 19.83
CA VAL A 465 -1.87 -34.36 19.27
C VAL A 465 -0.94 -33.77 20.33
N GLN A 466 -0.10 -34.61 20.92
CA GLN A 466 0.82 -34.22 22.02
C GLN A 466 1.96 -33.31 21.55
N ASN A 467 2.55 -33.62 20.39
CA ASN A 467 3.63 -32.85 19.78
C ASN A 467 3.07 -32.09 18.57
N LEU A 468 2.68 -30.83 18.75
CA LEU A 468 2.19 -30.00 17.65
C LEU A 468 3.34 -29.66 16.68
N PRO A 469 3.08 -29.60 15.36
CA PRO A 469 4.09 -29.28 14.36
C PRO A 469 4.50 -27.79 14.44
N THR A 470 5.65 -27.45 13.87
CA THR A 470 6.09 -26.05 13.79
C THR A 470 5.48 -25.37 12.56
N VAL A 471 4.81 -24.23 12.78
CA VAL A 471 4.34 -23.34 11.71
C VAL A 471 5.37 -22.23 11.51
N THR A 472 5.72 -21.96 10.25
CA THR A 472 6.68 -20.92 9.87
C THR A 472 6.06 -19.99 8.81
N LYS A 473 6.36 -18.69 8.86
CA LYS A 473 5.90 -17.65 7.94
C LYS A 473 7.15 -17.03 7.31
N SER A 474 7.45 -17.31 6.05
CA SER A 474 8.66 -16.83 5.37
C SER A 474 8.41 -16.65 3.86
N ASN A 475 9.07 -15.65 3.25
CA ASN A 475 9.05 -15.42 1.80
C ASN A 475 7.65 -15.37 1.14
N GLY A 476 6.64 -14.84 1.84
CA GLY A 476 5.26 -14.79 1.34
C GLY A 476 4.53 -16.14 1.37
N SER A 477 5.00 -17.11 2.16
CA SER A 477 4.39 -18.42 2.34
C SER A 477 4.28 -18.77 3.83
N ILE A 478 3.24 -19.54 4.18
CA ILE A 478 3.19 -20.32 5.41
C ILE A 478 3.65 -21.73 5.08
N SER A 479 4.49 -22.31 5.94
CA SER A 479 4.97 -23.68 5.81
C SER A 479 4.90 -24.39 7.15
N VAL A 480 4.37 -25.60 7.15
CA VAL A 480 4.23 -26.48 8.33
C VAL A 480 5.01 -27.76 8.07
N SER A 481 5.76 -28.24 9.05
CA SER A 481 6.59 -29.45 8.92
C SER A 481 6.52 -30.32 10.17
N ASN A 482 6.93 -31.59 10.03
CA ASN A 482 6.89 -32.60 11.09
C ASN A 482 5.46 -32.86 11.61
N ILE A 483 4.48 -32.84 10.71
CA ILE A 483 3.09 -33.21 11.03
C ILE A 483 3.03 -34.72 11.24
N ASN A 484 2.51 -35.16 12.39
CA ASN A 484 2.34 -36.56 12.73
C ASN A 484 0.92 -36.75 13.30
N LEU A 485 0.07 -37.49 12.58
CA LEU A 485 -1.35 -37.68 12.92
C LEU A 485 -1.74 -39.14 12.72
N GLY A 486 -2.03 -39.83 13.82
CA GLY A 486 -2.68 -41.13 13.82
C GLY A 486 -4.20 -41.01 13.81
N LYS A 487 -4.88 -42.07 14.26
CA LYS A 487 -6.33 -42.13 14.37
C LYS A 487 -6.90 -41.00 15.22
N ASP A 488 -7.95 -40.38 14.66
CA ASP A 488 -8.72 -39.32 15.28
C ASP A 488 -7.93 -38.09 15.77
N GLN A 489 -6.66 -37.98 15.35
CA GLN A 489 -5.81 -36.83 15.56
C GLN A 489 -5.97 -35.85 14.40
N GLU A 490 -6.28 -34.60 14.74
CA GLU A 490 -6.46 -33.52 13.79
C GLU A 490 -5.81 -32.25 14.33
N ILE A 491 -5.10 -31.53 13.46
CA ILE A 491 -4.61 -30.18 13.72
C ILE A 491 -5.41 -29.15 12.93
N GLN A 492 -5.55 -27.97 13.51
CA GLN A 492 -5.98 -26.76 12.82
C GLN A 492 -4.89 -25.69 12.89
N ILE A 493 -4.49 -25.17 11.73
CA ILE A 493 -3.69 -23.95 11.60
C ILE A 493 -4.65 -22.78 11.34
N HIS A 494 -4.41 -21.64 11.99
CA HIS A 494 -5.14 -20.39 11.77
C HIS A 494 -4.15 -19.25 11.52
N TYR A 495 -4.49 -18.39 10.56
CA TYR A 495 -3.81 -17.11 10.30
C TYR A 495 -4.78 -16.13 9.64
N GLN A 496 -4.43 -14.84 9.55
CA GLN A 496 -5.23 -13.82 8.88
C GLN A 496 -4.57 -13.25 7.63
N VAL A 497 -5.41 -12.73 6.71
CA VAL A 497 -5.00 -12.00 5.50
C VAL A 497 -5.89 -10.78 5.27
N HIS A 498 -5.30 -9.69 4.79
CA HIS A 498 -6.02 -8.58 4.19
C HIS A 498 -6.01 -8.69 2.66
N LEU A 499 -7.14 -8.40 2.02
CA LEU A 499 -7.17 -8.12 0.59
C LEU A 499 -6.50 -6.77 0.32
N ASN A 500 -5.50 -6.75 -0.57
CA ASN A 500 -4.73 -5.57 -0.93
C ASN A 500 -5.52 -4.72 -1.93
N THR A 501 -6.44 -3.91 -1.42
CA THR A 501 -7.26 -2.97 -2.20
C THR A 501 -6.46 -1.76 -2.68
N GLU A 502 -5.34 -1.44 -2.04
CA GLU A 502 -4.59 -0.22 -2.32
C GLU A 502 -3.67 -0.28 -3.54
N SER A 503 -3.41 -1.47 -4.08
CA SER A 503 -2.61 -1.69 -5.29
C SER A 503 -3.28 -1.14 -6.55
N ASP A 504 -2.51 -0.54 -7.45
CA ASP A 504 -3.01 0.05 -8.71
C ASP A 504 -3.70 -0.97 -9.64
N ASN A 505 -3.38 -2.25 -9.51
CA ASN A 505 -3.99 -3.34 -10.27
C ASN A 505 -5.29 -3.90 -9.64
N PHE A 506 -5.72 -3.37 -8.49
CA PHE A 506 -6.91 -3.83 -7.80
C PHE A 506 -8.17 -3.55 -8.62
N LYS A 507 -9.04 -4.56 -8.72
CA LYS A 507 -10.34 -4.50 -9.37
C LYS A 507 -11.41 -4.76 -8.32
N PRO A 508 -12.31 -3.80 -8.05
CA PRO A 508 -13.44 -4.05 -7.19
C PRO A 508 -14.40 -5.09 -7.81
N ASP A 509 -15.15 -5.76 -6.95
CA ASP A 509 -16.11 -6.81 -7.29
C ASP A 509 -15.54 -8.04 -8.04
N TYR A 510 -14.21 -8.17 -8.06
CA TYR A 510 -13.45 -9.24 -8.69
C TYR A 510 -12.91 -10.22 -7.64
N TRP A 511 -13.12 -11.53 -7.86
CA TRP A 511 -12.61 -12.61 -7.02
C TRP A 511 -11.12 -12.84 -7.21
N TYR A 512 -10.37 -12.76 -6.11
CA TYR A 512 -8.96 -13.10 -6.01
C TYR A 512 -8.79 -14.31 -5.10
N GLN A 513 -8.00 -15.30 -5.52
CA GLN A 513 -7.61 -16.42 -4.66
C GLN A 513 -6.71 -15.91 -3.53
N MET A 514 -7.02 -16.30 -2.29
CA MET A 514 -6.28 -15.88 -1.08
C MET A 514 -4.84 -16.41 -1.05
N ASN A 515 -4.59 -17.49 -1.78
CA ASN A 515 -3.34 -18.23 -1.80
C ASN A 515 -3.01 -18.69 -3.22
N GLY A 516 -1.75 -19.03 -3.46
CA GLY A 516 -1.38 -19.88 -4.59
C GLY A 516 -1.75 -21.35 -4.31
N LYS A 517 -1.24 -22.25 -5.16
CA LYS A 517 -1.39 -23.70 -4.99
C LYS A 517 -0.92 -24.13 -3.60
N THR A 518 -1.89 -24.47 -2.74
CA THR A 518 -1.67 -24.87 -1.35
C THR A 518 -1.64 -26.39 -1.29
N THR A 519 -0.57 -27.00 -0.78
CA THR A 519 -0.37 -28.46 -0.84
C THR A 519 -0.17 -29.09 0.52
N PHE A 520 -0.68 -30.32 0.69
CA PHE A 520 -0.38 -31.22 1.80
C PHE A 520 0.40 -32.43 1.29
N THR A 521 1.50 -32.77 1.97
CA THR A 521 2.27 -33.99 1.72
C THR A 521 2.17 -34.85 2.98
N PRO A 522 1.38 -35.94 3.00
CA PRO A 522 1.08 -36.70 4.23
C PRO A 522 2.30 -37.44 4.80
N THR A 523 3.16 -37.99 3.94
CA THR A 523 4.45 -38.59 4.34
C THR A 523 5.58 -38.12 3.43
N LYS A 524 6.81 -38.14 3.93
CA LYS A 524 8.01 -37.67 3.20
C LYS A 524 8.15 -38.24 1.78
N ASP A 525 7.75 -39.50 1.56
CA ASP A 525 7.91 -40.22 0.30
C ASP A 525 6.61 -40.28 -0.52
N SER A 526 5.55 -39.59 -0.09
CA SER A 526 4.25 -39.52 -0.77
C SER A 526 4.14 -38.35 -1.77
N ASN A 527 3.22 -38.49 -2.72
CA ASN A 527 2.83 -37.39 -3.59
C ASN A 527 2.01 -36.35 -2.81
N ALA A 528 2.24 -35.06 -3.10
CA ALA A 528 1.46 -33.97 -2.53
C ALA A 528 0.05 -33.90 -3.12
N VAL A 529 -0.95 -33.63 -2.28
CA VAL A 529 -2.34 -33.33 -2.65
C VAL A 529 -2.67 -31.85 -2.44
N GLU A 530 -3.73 -31.34 -3.07
CA GLU A 530 -4.09 -29.92 -3.04
C GLU A 530 -5.23 -29.60 -2.07
N PHE A 531 -5.09 -28.50 -1.33
CA PHE A 531 -6.20 -27.90 -0.58
C PHE A 531 -7.07 -27.04 -1.49
N GLY A 532 -8.38 -26.99 -1.22
CA GLY A 532 -9.29 -26.06 -1.86
C GLY A 532 -9.02 -24.61 -1.44
N VAL A 533 -8.53 -23.78 -2.36
CA VAL A 533 -8.12 -22.41 -2.07
C VAL A 533 -9.35 -21.47 -2.06
N PRO A 534 -9.61 -20.75 -0.95
CA PRO A 534 -10.69 -19.78 -0.90
C PRO A 534 -10.37 -18.53 -1.72
N SER A 535 -11.40 -17.77 -2.08
CA SER A 535 -11.26 -16.51 -2.81
C SER A 535 -12.09 -15.41 -2.15
N ALA A 536 -11.64 -14.16 -2.28
CA ALA A 536 -12.38 -13.01 -1.77
C ALA A 536 -12.36 -11.82 -2.74
N LYS A 537 -13.28 -10.88 -2.51
CA LYS A 537 -13.44 -9.64 -3.28
C LYS A 537 -13.86 -8.49 -2.36
N ALA A 538 -13.51 -7.26 -2.73
CA ALA A 538 -14.01 -6.04 -2.07
C ALA A 538 -14.87 -5.20 -3.04
N PRO A 539 -15.88 -4.49 -2.55
CA PRO A 539 -16.74 -3.63 -3.36
C PRO A 539 -16.01 -2.36 -3.84
N GLY A 540 -16.49 -1.81 -4.95
CA GLY A 540 -16.04 -0.52 -5.46
C GLY A 540 -16.75 0.66 -4.82
N THR A 541 -16.25 1.86 -5.08
CA THR A 541 -16.97 3.10 -4.85
C THR A 541 -16.83 4.03 -6.08
N GLU A 542 -17.44 5.20 -6.02
CA GLU A 542 -17.50 6.13 -7.15
C GLU A 542 -17.29 7.57 -6.66
N LEU A 543 -16.57 8.41 -7.40
CA LEU A 543 -16.42 9.84 -7.12
C LEU A 543 -17.31 10.66 -8.06
N LYS A 544 -18.22 11.46 -7.54
CA LYS A 544 -18.98 12.43 -8.33
C LYS A 544 -18.28 13.79 -8.36
N VAL A 545 -18.02 14.33 -9.53
CA VAL A 545 -17.45 15.68 -9.70
C VAL A 545 -18.41 16.56 -10.50
N ILE A 546 -18.75 17.71 -9.91
CA ILE A 546 -19.60 18.74 -10.49
C ILE A 546 -18.75 19.98 -10.74
N LYS A 547 -18.94 20.65 -11.88
CA LYS A 547 -18.23 21.89 -12.22
C LYS A 547 -19.19 23.03 -12.48
N GLN A 548 -18.95 24.14 -11.80
CA GLN A 548 -19.68 25.40 -11.94
C GLN A 548 -18.79 26.48 -12.57
N TRP A 549 -19.41 27.34 -13.37
CA TRP A 549 -18.78 28.47 -14.06
C TRP A 549 -19.48 29.76 -13.64
N GLN A 550 -18.72 30.72 -13.12
CA GLN A 550 -19.23 32.03 -12.69
C GLN A 550 -18.47 33.12 -13.45
N GLU A 551 -19.09 33.61 -14.52
CA GLU A 551 -18.41 34.40 -15.55
C GLU A 551 -18.94 35.83 -15.63
N LEU A 552 -18.01 36.78 -15.64
CA LEU A 552 -18.29 38.20 -15.78
C LEU A 552 -18.46 38.62 -17.25
N THR A 553 -17.95 37.80 -18.17
CA THR A 553 -17.90 38.06 -19.61
C THR A 553 -18.38 36.83 -20.40
N ASP A 554 -18.20 36.85 -21.72
CA ASP A 554 -18.74 35.83 -22.62
C ASP A 554 -18.23 34.40 -22.34
N SER A 555 -19.18 33.50 -22.09
CA SER A 555 -19.03 32.06 -21.93
C SER A 555 -18.41 31.31 -23.12
N SER A 556 -18.28 31.94 -24.30
CA SER A 556 -17.63 31.36 -25.48
C SER A 556 -16.16 30.98 -25.24
N LYS A 557 -15.52 31.57 -24.21
CA LYS A 557 -14.12 31.30 -23.84
C LYS A 557 -13.92 30.13 -22.87
N ARG A 558 -14.97 29.38 -22.51
CA ARG A 558 -14.81 28.17 -21.70
C ARG A 558 -13.97 27.12 -22.43
N PRO A 559 -13.04 26.41 -21.76
CA PRO A 559 -12.39 25.26 -22.35
C PRO A 559 -13.41 24.11 -22.53
N ASP A 560 -13.21 23.25 -23.52
CA ASP A 560 -14.09 22.08 -23.73
C ASP A 560 -13.95 21.02 -22.63
N SER A 561 -12.85 21.03 -21.88
CA SER A 561 -12.62 20.18 -20.71
C SER A 561 -11.68 20.82 -19.68
N ILE A 562 -11.70 20.29 -18.47
CA ILE A 562 -10.73 20.60 -17.40
C ILE A 562 -10.11 19.29 -16.89
N ASN A 563 -8.90 19.38 -16.36
CA ASN A 563 -8.26 18.31 -15.61
C ASN A 563 -8.18 18.72 -14.13
N PHE A 564 -8.37 17.76 -13.24
CA PHE A 564 -8.32 17.97 -11.79
C PHE A 564 -7.59 16.81 -11.11
N GLU A 565 -6.89 17.10 -10.01
CA GLU A 565 -6.26 16.09 -9.16
C GLU A 565 -7.22 15.63 -8.07
N VAL A 566 -7.20 14.33 -7.79
CA VAL A 566 -8.00 13.65 -6.77
C VAL A 566 -7.06 13.04 -5.74
N THR A 567 -7.40 13.23 -4.47
CA THR A 567 -6.84 12.48 -3.35
C THR A 567 -7.86 11.49 -2.79
N ARG A 568 -7.40 10.52 -1.99
CA ARG A 568 -8.27 9.66 -1.17
C ARG A 568 -7.93 9.81 0.30
N THR A 569 -8.94 9.75 1.14
CA THR A 569 -8.82 9.90 2.59
C THR A 569 -9.38 8.68 3.30
N THR A 570 -8.77 8.28 4.42
CA THR A 570 -9.37 7.37 5.41
C THR A 570 -9.47 8.13 6.73
N ASN A 571 -10.57 8.01 7.47
CA ASN A 571 -10.77 8.70 8.77
C ASN A 571 -10.50 10.23 8.71
N ASN A 572 -10.85 10.86 7.58
CA ASN A 572 -10.57 12.27 7.25
C ASN A 572 -9.08 12.65 7.16
N GLN A 573 -8.16 11.68 7.12
CA GLN A 573 -6.74 11.91 6.86
C GLN A 573 -6.42 11.57 5.39
N SER A 574 -5.83 12.53 4.67
CA SER A 574 -5.31 12.29 3.32
C SER A 574 -4.02 11.50 3.40
N ASN A 575 -3.88 10.52 2.50
CA ASN A 575 -2.59 9.88 2.22
C ASN A 575 -1.92 10.57 1.02
N ASP A 576 -0.82 9.98 0.53
CA ASP A 576 -0.05 10.47 -0.64
C ASP A 576 -0.57 9.94 -1.98
N TRP A 577 -1.70 9.22 -2.00
CA TRP A 577 -2.28 8.73 -3.24
C TRP A 577 -2.87 9.90 -4.04
N ARG A 578 -2.45 10.01 -5.29
CA ARG A 578 -2.96 10.99 -6.26
C ARG A 578 -3.37 10.30 -7.54
N ALA A 579 -4.48 10.75 -8.11
CA ALA A 579 -4.93 10.40 -9.45
C ALA A 579 -5.53 11.64 -10.12
N THR A 580 -5.78 11.58 -11.41
CA THR A 580 -6.38 12.67 -12.18
C THR A 580 -7.69 12.25 -12.83
N GLY A 581 -8.61 13.21 -12.94
CA GLY A 581 -9.83 13.07 -13.71
C GLY A 581 -9.97 14.21 -14.73
N THR A 582 -10.71 13.93 -15.80
CA THR A 582 -11.06 14.91 -16.82
C THR A 582 -12.58 15.04 -16.88
N LEU A 583 -13.08 16.27 -16.83
CA LEU A 583 -14.50 16.59 -16.94
C LEU A 583 -14.70 17.53 -18.13
N SER A 584 -15.68 17.22 -18.98
CA SER A 584 -15.89 17.91 -20.25
C SER A 584 -17.27 18.57 -20.36
N LYS A 585 -17.40 19.45 -21.36
CA LYS A 585 -18.66 20.01 -21.82
C LYS A 585 -19.68 18.92 -22.23
N SER A 586 -19.21 17.82 -22.84
CA SER A 586 -20.05 16.66 -23.18
C SER A 586 -20.56 15.88 -21.97
N ASP A 587 -19.88 15.95 -20.83
CA ASP A 587 -20.38 15.42 -19.55
C ASP A 587 -21.40 16.36 -18.87
N ASN A 588 -21.85 17.42 -19.56
CA ASN A 588 -22.65 18.52 -18.99
C ASN A 588 -22.04 19.11 -17.69
N TRP A 589 -20.72 19.08 -17.56
CA TRP A 589 -20.00 19.50 -16.35
C TRP A 589 -20.42 18.77 -15.06
N SER A 590 -20.92 17.54 -15.15
CA SER A 590 -21.22 16.68 -13.98
C SER A 590 -21.05 15.19 -14.32
N LYS A 591 -20.08 14.52 -13.69
CA LYS A 591 -19.76 13.12 -13.97
C LYS A 591 -19.47 12.31 -12.72
N THR A 592 -19.86 11.04 -12.73
CA THR A 592 -19.48 10.05 -11.71
C THR A 592 -18.38 9.14 -12.27
N PHE A 593 -17.28 9.03 -11.54
CA PHE A 593 -16.06 8.31 -11.90
C PHE A 593 -15.93 7.02 -11.09
N LYS A 594 -15.92 5.87 -11.77
CA LYS A 594 -15.55 4.56 -11.19
C LYS A 594 -14.06 4.26 -11.29
N GLN A 595 -13.36 5.02 -12.14
CA GLN A 595 -11.94 4.92 -12.40
C GLN A 595 -11.35 6.31 -12.66
N LEU A 596 -10.07 6.47 -12.36
CA LEU A 596 -9.27 7.68 -12.55
C LEU A 596 -7.94 7.32 -13.22
N ASN A 597 -7.18 8.31 -13.68
CA ASN A 597 -5.85 8.08 -14.26
C ASN A 597 -4.75 8.33 -13.21
N ARG A 598 -3.91 7.33 -12.95
CA ARG A 598 -2.72 7.45 -12.11
C ARG A 598 -1.53 6.89 -12.87
N ASN A 599 -0.46 7.67 -13.01
CA ASN A 599 0.77 7.27 -13.72
C ASN A 599 0.52 6.72 -15.15
N ASN A 600 -0.42 7.32 -15.90
CA ASN A 600 -0.89 6.86 -17.22
C ASN A 600 -1.60 5.50 -17.23
N GLN A 601 -2.08 5.03 -16.07
CA GLN A 601 -2.86 3.80 -15.92
C GLN A 601 -4.26 4.13 -15.38
N SER A 602 -5.27 3.38 -15.84
CA SER A 602 -6.63 3.49 -15.32
C SER A 602 -6.75 2.69 -14.02
N VAL A 603 -6.93 3.39 -12.90
CA VAL A 603 -7.09 2.80 -11.57
C VAL A 603 -8.55 2.85 -11.14
N LEU A 604 -9.08 1.73 -10.65
CA LEU A 604 -10.45 1.64 -10.12
C LEU A 604 -10.48 2.11 -8.66
N LEU A 605 -11.66 2.52 -8.18
CA LEU A 605 -11.80 3.08 -6.83
C LEU A 605 -12.31 2.00 -5.84
N PRO A 606 -11.45 1.39 -4.99
CA PRO A 606 -11.88 0.55 -3.88
C PRO A 606 -12.67 1.34 -2.84
N ALA A 607 -13.61 0.68 -2.16
CA ALA A 607 -14.42 1.29 -1.09
C ALA A 607 -13.69 1.44 0.25
N TYR A 608 -12.65 0.65 0.52
CA TYR A 608 -11.87 0.68 1.76
C TYR A 608 -10.39 0.40 1.53
N ASP A 609 -9.54 0.82 2.48
CA ASP A 609 -8.09 0.63 2.49
C ASP A 609 -7.65 -0.76 2.98
N ASN A 610 -6.33 -1.01 2.98
CA ASN A 610 -5.78 -2.31 3.37
C ASN A 610 -6.01 -2.66 4.87
N LYS A 611 -6.60 -1.76 5.67
CA LYS A 611 -6.98 -1.97 7.08
C LYS A 611 -8.49 -1.99 7.29
N GLY A 612 -9.28 -1.98 6.22
CA GLY A 612 -10.74 -1.94 6.26
C GLY A 612 -11.35 -0.56 6.56
N GLY A 613 -10.53 0.50 6.54
CA GLY A 613 -11.01 1.87 6.70
C GLY A 613 -11.64 2.41 5.42
N THR A 614 -12.85 2.97 5.51
CA THR A 614 -13.59 3.47 4.34
C THR A 614 -12.84 4.61 3.62
N PHE A 615 -12.66 4.45 2.31
CA PHE A 615 -12.12 5.51 1.46
C PHE A 615 -13.16 6.57 1.13
N ASN A 616 -12.73 7.83 1.21
CA ASN A 616 -13.45 8.98 0.72
C ASN A 616 -12.55 9.73 -0.29
N TYR A 617 -12.93 9.69 -1.57
CA TYR A 617 -12.25 10.32 -2.69
C TYR A 617 -12.74 11.75 -2.86
N GLN A 618 -11.81 12.69 -3.08
CA GLN A 618 -12.12 14.11 -3.16
C GLN A 618 -11.15 14.81 -4.11
N VAL A 619 -11.66 15.80 -4.86
CA VAL A 619 -10.82 16.70 -5.65
C VAL A 619 -9.91 17.50 -4.70
N LEU A 620 -8.61 17.45 -4.95
CA LEU A 620 -7.57 18.14 -4.18
C LEU A 620 -7.24 19.50 -4.81
N ASN A 621 -7.07 19.54 -6.14
CA ASN A 621 -6.85 20.77 -6.89
C ASN A 621 -7.49 20.72 -8.28
N GLU A 622 -7.70 21.91 -8.83
CA GLU A 622 -8.05 22.16 -10.23
C GLU A 622 -7.55 23.57 -10.55
N SER A 623 -7.13 23.79 -11.79
CA SER A 623 -6.73 25.11 -12.28
C SER A 623 -7.18 25.28 -13.73
N THR A 624 -7.96 26.33 -13.98
CA THR A 624 -8.30 26.78 -15.33
C THR A 624 -7.80 28.21 -15.53
N ASP A 625 -7.01 28.42 -16.58
CA ASP A 625 -6.53 29.75 -16.99
C ASP A 625 -7.68 30.77 -17.13
N GLY A 626 -7.51 31.95 -16.56
CA GLY A 626 -8.52 33.02 -16.58
C GLY A 626 -9.48 33.04 -15.38
N TYR A 627 -9.42 32.05 -14.47
CA TYR A 627 -10.33 31.93 -13.34
C TYR A 627 -9.59 31.75 -12.01
N VAL A 628 -10.29 32.07 -10.91
CA VAL A 628 -9.98 31.55 -9.58
C VAL A 628 -10.83 30.32 -9.33
N SER A 629 -10.18 29.16 -9.15
CA SER A 629 -10.83 27.89 -8.83
C SER A 629 -11.04 27.75 -7.33
N SER A 630 -12.17 27.19 -6.94
CA SER A 630 -12.48 26.85 -5.55
C SER A 630 -13.19 25.50 -5.49
N ILE A 631 -12.90 24.71 -4.45
CA ILE A 631 -13.38 23.32 -4.34
C ILE A 631 -14.15 23.16 -3.03
N THR A 632 -15.33 22.57 -3.12
CA THR A 632 -16.15 22.16 -1.97
C THR A 632 -16.31 20.65 -2.00
N ASN A 633 -15.86 19.98 -0.94
CA ASN A 633 -15.83 18.53 -0.85
C ASN A 633 -16.86 17.98 0.16
N LYS A 634 -17.45 16.84 -0.17
CA LYS A 634 -18.30 15.99 0.67
C LYS A 634 -17.78 14.55 0.57
N THR A 635 -18.46 13.58 1.20
CA THR A 635 -18.17 12.16 1.01
C THR A 635 -18.39 11.75 -0.45
N ASN A 636 -17.31 11.42 -1.16
CA ASN A 636 -17.32 10.98 -2.56
C ASN A 636 -18.05 11.93 -3.55
N GLU A 637 -18.20 13.21 -3.20
CA GLU A 637 -18.71 14.25 -4.09
C GLU A 637 -17.88 15.54 -3.95
N SER A 638 -17.43 16.09 -5.07
CA SER A 638 -16.69 17.36 -5.15
C SER A 638 -17.40 18.32 -6.09
N THR A 639 -17.54 19.58 -5.67
CA THR A 639 -17.96 20.68 -6.54
C THR A 639 -16.79 21.63 -6.75
N ILE A 640 -16.40 21.82 -8.00
CA ILE A 640 -15.37 22.76 -8.45
C ILE A 640 -16.11 24.00 -8.98
N THR A 641 -15.77 25.19 -8.49
CA THR A 641 -16.40 26.46 -8.91
C THR A 641 -15.33 27.44 -9.36
N ASN A 642 -15.33 27.77 -10.65
CA ASN A 642 -14.33 28.67 -11.24
C ASN A 642 -14.99 30.02 -11.50
N THR A 643 -14.40 31.06 -10.91
CA THR A 643 -14.96 32.40 -10.84
C THR A 643 -14.05 33.35 -11.60
N GLN A 644 -14.62 34.09 -12.55
CA GLN A 644 -13.92 35.22 -13.16
C GLN A 644 -13.92 36.40 -12.20
N TYR A 645 -12.82 37.14 -12.16
CA TYR A 645 -12.66 38.34 -11.36
C TYR A 645 -12.43 39.54 -12.28
N GLY A 646 -12.79 40.75 -11.84
CA GLY A 646 -12.65 41.93 -12.69
C GLY A 646 -12.55 43.26 -11.96
N LEU A 647 -12.18 44.27 -12.74
CA LEU A 647 -12.00 45.67 -12.36
C LEU A 647 -12.93 46.56 -13.20
N ILE A 648 -13.52 47.55 -12.56
CA ILE A 648 -14.12 48.73 -13.20
C ILE A 648 -13.47 50.00 -12.65
N ILE A 649 -13.41 51.05 -13.46
CA ILE A 649 -12.94 52.37 -13.03
C ILE A 649 -14.07 53.37 -13.20
N ASP A 650 -14.37 54.13 -12.14
CA ASP A 650 -15.42 55.15 -12.13
C ASP A 650 -14.82 56.55 -11.96
N LYS A 651 -15.01 57.41 -12.96
CA LYS A 651 -14.43 58.76 -13.01
C LYS A 651 -15.42 59.83 -12.55
N TYR A 652 -14.98 60.71 -11.65
CA TYR A 652 -15.76 61.84 -11.12
C TYR A 652 -14.99 63.17 -11.19
N ALA A 653 -15.72 64.28 -11.06
CA ALA A 653 -15.13 65.57 -10.70
C ALA A 653 -14.82 65.62 -9.19
N SER A 654 -13.72 66.29 -8.82
CA SER A 654 -13.37 66.54 -7.42
C SER A 654 -14.48 67.33 -6.71
N ASN A 655 -14.69 67.05 -5.43
CA ASN A 655 -15.77 67.62 -4.61
C ASN A 655 -17.19 67.47 -5.20
N SER A 656 -17.41 66.55 -6.14
CA SER A 656 -18.73 66.32 -6.77
C SER A 656 -19.00 64.83 -7.01
N LYS A 657 -20.27 64.48 -7.18
CA LYS A 657 -20.73 63.14 -7.59
C LYS A 657 -21.03 63.07 -9.09
N ASN A 658 -20.71 64.12 -9.84
CA ASN A 658 -20.90 64.17 -11.28
C ASN A 658 -19.84 63.30 -11.99
N LYS A 659 -20.30 62.34 -12.80
CA LYS A 659 -19.44 61.43 -13.56
C LYS A 659 -18.82 62.14 -14.76
N LEU A 660 -17.55 61.84 -15.03
CA LEU A 660 -16.82 62.38 -16.17
C LEU A 660 -16.63 61.34 -17.28
N THR A 661 -16.47 61.80 -18.51
CA THR A 661 -16.24 60.95 -19.69
C THR A 661 -14.98 61.42 -20.43
N GLY A 662 -14.41 60.55 -21.27
CA GLY A 662 -13.18 60.85 -22.03
C GLY A 662 -11.87 60.53 -21.31
N ALA A 663 -11.89 60.23 -20.01
CA ALA A 663 -10.73 59.69 -19.29
C ALA A 663 -10.30 58.32 -19.84
N GLU A 664 -8.99 58.09 -19.91
CA GLU A 664 -8.39 56.79 -20.26
C GLU A 664 -7.32 56.40 -19.24
N PHE A 665 -7.46 55.19 -18.72
CA PHE A 665 -6.57 54.59 -17.73
C PHE A 665 -5.78 53.45 -18.36
N ILE A 666 -4.55 53.27 -17.92
CA ILE A 666 -3.77 52.05 -18.18
C ILE A 666 -3.73 51.20 -16.91
N VAL A 667 -4.07 49.92 -17.06
CA VAL A 667 -3.94 48.88 -16.04
C VAL A 667 -2.90 47.88 -16.52
N LYS A 668 -1.74 47.83 -15.87
CA LYS A 668 -0.63 46.91 -16.21
C LYS A 668 -0.42 45.91 -15.09
N SER A 669 -0.12 44.66 -15.42
CA SER A 669 0.44 43.72 -14.46
C SER A 669 1.90 44.08 -14.16
N THR A 670 2.34 43.89 -12.92
CA THR A 670 3.70 44.22 -12.47
C THR A 670 4.76 43.33 -13.15
N ASP A 671 4.38 42.15 -13.62
CA ASP A 671 5.23 41.26 -14.44
C ASP A 671 5.28 41.65 -15.93
N GLY A 672 4.56 42.71 -16.34
CA GLY A 672 4.54 43.24 -17.70
C GLY A 672 3.77 42.41 -18.74
N LYS A 673 3.19 41.27 -18.37
CA LYS A 673 2.50 40.36 -19.33
C LYS A 673 1.13 40.87 -19.77
N GLN A 674 0.46 41.67 -18.96
CA GLN A 674 -0.88 42.19 -19.23
C GLN A 674 -0.87 43.72 -19.19
N SER A 675 -1.53 44.34 -20.18
CA SER A 675 -1.72 45.79 -20.24
C SER A 675 -3.06 46.09 -20.90
N TYR A 676 -3.94 46.77 -20.17
CA TYR A 676 -5.30 47.12 -20.62
C TYR A 676 -5.47 48.63 -20.61
N THR A 677 -6.09 49.18 -21.67
CA THR A 677 -6.56 50.57 -21.67
C THR A 677 -8.06 50.58 -21.37
N LEU A 678 -8.44 51.17 -20.24
CA LEU A 678 -9.81 51.18 -19.73
C LEU A 678 -10.41 52.59 -19.77
N LYS A 679 -11.69 52.65 -20.13
CA LYS A 679 -12.53 53.85 -20.07
C LYS A 679 -13.50 53.78 -18.89
N ASN A 680 -14.11 54.91 -18.56
CA ASN A 680 -15.06 55.02 -17.46
C ASN A 680 -16.16 53.93 -17.53
N ASN A 681 -16.39 53.24 -16.42
CA ASN A 681 -17.36 52.16 -16.21
C ASN A 681 -17.23 50.94 -17.16
N GLN A 682 -16.06 50.75 -17.78
CA GLN A 682 -15.72 49.55 -18.55
C GLN A 682 -15.29 48.41 -17.61
N LEU A 683 -15.93 47.24 -17.72
CA LEU A 683 -15.54 46.03 -16.99
C LEU A 683 -14.41 45.30 -17.71
N GLN A 684 -13.33 45.04 -16.98
CA GLN A 684 -12.17 44.28 -17.42
C GLN A 684 -11.99 43.05 -16.54
N GLN A 685 -11.93 41.86 -17.15
CA GLN A 685 -11.50 40.64 -16.46
C GLN A 685 -10.01 40.75 -16.11
N LEU A 686 -9.64 40.37 -14.89
CA LEU A 686 -8.25 40.26 -14.43
C LEU A 686 -8.00 38.84 -13.90
N THR A 687 -6.80 38.33 -14.12
CA THR A 687 -6.32 37.07 -13.48
C THR A 687 -5.63 37.38 -12.14
N PRO A 688 -5.42 36.39 -11.26
CA PRO A 688 -4.58 36.57 -10.08
C PRO A 688 -3.20 37.16 -10.43
N GLY A 689 -2.73 38.10 -9.63
CA GLY A 689 -1.51 38.87 -9.86
C GLY A 689 -1.55 40.28 -9.26
N ASP A 690 -0.41 40.96 -9.33
CA ASP A 690 -0.25 42.36 -8.94
C ASP A 690 -0.36 43.27 -10.16
N TYR A 691 -1.10 44.37 -10.02
CA TYR A 691 -1.33 45.35 -11.07
C TYR A 691 -1.16 46.79 -10.57
N THR A 692 -0.92 47.70 -11.51
CA THR A 692 -0.92 49.15 -11.30
C THR A 692 -1.95 49.81 -12.19
N ILE A 693 -2.77 50.69 -11.62
CA ILE A 693 -3.71 51.58 -12.34
C ILE A 693 -3.10 52.97 -12.41
N GLN A 694 -3.07 53.58 -13.59
CA GLN A 694 -2.63 54.95 -13.81
C GLN A 694 -3.58 55.66 -14.79
N GLU A 695 -3.98 56.90 -14.48
CA GLU A 695 -4.64 57.74 -15.49
C GLU A 695 -3.60 58.26 -16.49
N THR A 696 -3.88 58.10 -17.78
CA THR A 696 -2.99 58.55 -18.87
C THR A 696 -3.56 59.69 -19.70
N LYS A 697 -4.83 60.02 -19.47
CA LYS A 697 -5.56 61.09 -20.16
C LYS A 697 -6.75 61.48 -19.29
N SER A 698 -6.79 62.73 -18.84
CA SER A 698 -7.92 63.29 -18.11
C SER A 698 -9.08 63.63 -19.06
N PRO A 699 -10.31 63.81 -18.53
CA PRO A 699 -11.42 64.42 -19.24
C PRO A 699 -11.10 65.83 -19.74
N SER A 700 -11.80 66.26 -20.79
CA SER A 700 -11.70 67.62 -21.35
C SER A 700 -11.89 68.69 -20.27
N GLY A 701 -10.91 69.58 -20.12
CA GLY A 701 -10.92 70.65 -19.12
C GLY A 701 -10.52 70.24 -17.69
N TYR A 702 -10.02 69.03 -17.47
CA TYR A 702 -9.55 68.54 -16.17
C TYR A 702 -8.03 68.35 -16.14
N GLN A 703 -7.44 68.50 -14.95
CA GLN A 703 -6.03 68.25 -14.70
C GLN A 703 -5.78 66.73 -14.71
N LEU A 704 -4.71 66.30 -15.38
CA LEU A 704 -4.27 64.90 -15.38
C LEU A 704 -3.59 64.58 -14.05
N ASP A 705 -4.15 63.61 -13.32
CA ASP A 705 -3.49 63.03 -12.14
C ASP A 705 -2.92 61.65 -12.47
N SER A 706 -1.64 61.67 -12.89
CA SER A 706 -0.89 60.46 -13.25
C SER A 706 -0.44 59.60 -12.05
N THR A 707 -1.01 59.80 -10.86
CA THR A 707 -0.74 58.97 -9.68
C THR A 707 -1.02 57.48 -9.97
N VAL A 708 -0.13 56.62 -9.49
CA VAL A 708 -0.17 55.16 -9.73
C VAL A 708 -0.70 54.45 -8.49
N TYR A 709 -1.75 53.64 -8.67
CA TYR A 709 -2.42 52.92 -7.59
C TYR A 709 -2.20 51.40 -7.75
N PRO A 710 -1.58 50.71 -6.77
CA PRO A 710 -1.41 49.27 -6.81
C PRO A 710 -2.71 48.54 -6.44
N ILE A 711 -2.98 47.42 -7.10
CA ILE A 711 -4.11 46.52 -6.82
C ILE A 711 -3.66 45.07 -7.05
N THR A 712 -3.89 44.21 -6.08
CA THR A 712 -3.54 42.79 -6.10
C THR A 712 -4.80 41.94 -6.06
N LEU A 713 -4.85 40.93 -6.94
CA LEU A 713 -5.79 39.81 -6.84
C LEU A 713 -5.01 38.55 -6.43
N SER A 714 -5.28 38.03 -5.24
CA SER A 714 -4.63 36.79 -4.78
C SER A 714 -5.16 35.55 -5.51
N GLN A 715 -4.39 34.45 -5.44
CA GLN A 715 -4.78 33.15 -6.01
C GLN A 715 -6.04 32.56 -5.38
N ASP A 716 -6.39 32.95 -4.15
CA ASP A 716 -7.65 32.58 -3.48
C ASP A 716 -8.79 33.60 -3.68
N GLY A 717 -8.61 34.58 -4.57
CA GLY A 717 -9.67 35.49 -5.01
C GLY A 717 -9.99 36.63 -4.04
N LYS A 718 -8.97 37.18 -3.36
CA LYS A 718 -9.09 38.36 -2.49
C LYS A 718 -8.43 39.58 -3.13
N TRP A 719 -9.07 40.73 -2.98
CA TRP A 719 -8.55 42.02 -3.42
C TRP A 719 -7.79 42.73 -2.30
N SER A 720 -6.62 43.30 -2.61
CA SER A 720 -5.89 44.19 -1.70
C SER A 720 -5.17 45.31 -2.45
N SER A 721 -4.94 46.44 -1.80
CA SER A 721 -4.15 47.57 -2.31
C SER A 721 -3.15 47.99 -1.24
N SER A 722 -1.87 48.13 -1.61
CA SER A 722 -0.76 48.43 -0.69
C SER A 722 -0.74 47.52 0.56
N GLY A 723 -1.05 46.23 0.37
CA GLY A 723 -1.13 45.24 1.46
C GLY A 723 -2.42 45.25 2.29
N GLN A 724 -3.34 46.21 2.08
CA GLN A 724 -4.60 46.32 2.81
C GLN A 724 -5.76 45.67 2.04
N GLY A 725 -6.50 44.77 2.69
CA GLY A 725 -7.62 44.06 2.07
C GLY A 725 -8.84 44.95 1.79
N ILE A 726 -9.43 44.83 0.60
CA ILE A 726 -10.55 45.66 0.15
C ILE A 726 -11.87 44.95 0.45
N ASN A 727 -12.57 45.42 1.48
CA ASN A 727 -13.85 44.85 1.94
C ASN A 727 -15.03 45.85 1.90
N VAL A 728 -14.78 47.13 1.61
CA VAL A 728 -15.79 48.19 1.61
C VAL A 728 -16.71 48.03 0.40
N LYS A 729 -18.03 47.93 0.60
CA LYS A 729 -19.01 47.60 -0.47
C LYS A 729 -19.54 48.79 -1.28
N SER A 730 -19.05 50.00 -1.00
CA SER A 730 -19.42 51.26 -1.66
C SER A 730 -18.23 52.22 -1.72
N PRO A 731 -18.19 53.15 -2.69
CA PRO A 731 -17.22 54.26 -2.70
C PRO A 731 -17.24 55.06 -1.39
N THR A 732 -16.07 55.51 -0.93
CA THR A 732 -15.95 56.43 0.21
C THR A 732 -16.13 57.87 -0.27
N THR A 733 -16.83 58.69 0.53
CA THR A 733 -17.09 60.10 0.22
C THR A 733 -16.01 61.01 0.81
N ASP A 734 -15.72 62.10 0.11
CA ASP A 734 -14.88 63.21 0.62
C ASP A 734 -15.58 64.53 0.29
N GLY A 735 -15.91 65.31 1.32
CA GLY A 735 -16.83 66.45 1.21
C GLY A 735 -18.12 66.12 0.45
N ASN A 736 -18.38 66.87 -0.62
CA ASN A 736 -19.53 66.68 -1.51
C ASN A 736 -19.32 65.58 -2.57
N GLY A 737 -18.10 65.06 -2.74
CA GLY A 737 -17.72 64.12 -3.78
C GLY A 737 -17.31 62.73 -3.28
N TYR A 738 -16.54 62.02 -4.12
CA TYR A 738 -15.96 60.72 -3.80
C TYR A 738 -14.43 60.80 -3.68
N LYS A 739 -13.89 60.09 -2.69
CA LYS A 739 -12.46 59.94 -2.49
C LYS A 739 -11.88 58.96 -3.51
N ASP A 740 -10.64 59.19 -3.91
CA ASP A 740 -9.85 58.19 -4.64
C ASP A 740 -9.65 56.93 -3.79
N GLY A 741 -9.87 55.77 -4.39
CA GLY A 741 -9.69 54.48 -3.71
C GLY A 741 -10.53 53.35 -4.27
N PHE A 742 -10.54 52.23 -3.53
CA PHE A 742 -11.15 50.98 -3.96
C PHE A 742 -12.36 50.59 -3.11
N SER A 743 -13.35 49.98 -3.75
CA SER A 743 -14.52 49.36 -3.12
C SER A 743 -14.97 48.14 -3.93
N ILE A 744 -15.79 47.25 -3.37
CA ILE A 744 -16.40 46.15 -4.12
C ILE A 744 -17.56 46.68 -4.98
N ALA A 745 -17.60 46.30 -6.26
CA ALA A 745 -18.65 46.66 -7.21
C ALA A 745 -19.84 45.68 -7.09
N THR A 746 -20.62 45.80 -6.02
CA THR A 746 -21.75 44.88 -5.75
C THR A 746 -22.81 44.87 -6.86
N ASP A 747 -22.97 45.98 -7.58
CA ASP A 747 -23.83 46.16 -8.77
C ASP A 747 -23.29 45.54 -10.07
N LYS A 748 -22.02 45.10 -10.09
CA LYS A 748 -21.37 44.41 -11.23
C LYS A 748 -20.92 42.99 -10.91
N SER A 749 -20.97 42.60 -9.64
CA SER A 749 -20.63 41.25 -9.19
C SER A 749 -21.76 40.27 -9.50
N ASN A 750 -21.41 39.13 -10.10
CA ASN A 750 -22.31 37.98 -10.29
C ASN A 750 -22.08 36.88 -9.23
N ASN A 751 -21.07 37.04 -8.36
CA ASN A 751 -20.90 36.27 -7.14
C ASN A 751 -20.58 37.23 -5.98
N THR A 752 -21.64 37.66 -5.30
CA THR A 752 -21.58 38.60 -4.16
C THR A 752 -20.86 38.04 -2.93
N ASP A 753 -20.79 36.72 -2.79
CA ASP A 753 -20.10 36.06 -1.66
C ASP A 753 -18.57 36.08 -1.86
N LYS A 754 -18.14 36.13 -3.13
CA LYS A 754 -16.72 36.22 -3.53
C LYS A 754 -16.26 37.64 -3.85
N ASN A 755 -17.15 38.64 -3.80
CA ASN A 755 -16.83 40.05 -4.09
C ASN A 755 -16.05 40.22 -5.41
N ASN A 756 -16.43 39.47 -6.45
CA ASN A 756 -15.54 39.20 -7.58
C ASN A 756 -15.28 40.38 -8.55
N VAL A 757 -15.90 41.54 -8.33
CA VAL A 757 -15.57 42.77 -9.07
C VAL A 757 -15.16 43.89 -8.11
N VAL A 758 -13.99 44.48 -8.34
CA VAL A 758 -13.51 45.66 -7.63
C VAL A 758 -13.76 46.92 -8.47
N ARG A 759 -14.17 48.00 -7.80
CA ARG A 759 -14.33 49.36 -8.34
C ARG A 759 -13.18 50.21 -7.85
N PHE A 760 -12.40 50.77 -8.77
CA PHE A 760 -11.54 51.91 -8.50
C PHE A 760 -12.31 53.20 -8.78
N VAL A 761 -12.24 54.16 -7.87
CA VAL A 761 -12.83 55.50 -8.03
C VAL A 761 -11.69 56.51 -8.15
N LYS A 762 -11.78 57.39 -9.14
CA LYS A 762 -10.81 58.48 -9.37
C LYS A 762 -11.52 59.81 -9.61
N ASN A 763 -11.24 60.83 -8.80
CA ASN A 763 -11.66 62.21 -9.02
C ASN A 763 -10.55 63.07 -9.66
N ASP A 764 -10.93 64.10 -10.43
CA ASP A 764 -10.01 65.13 -10.96
C ASP A 764 -10.50 66.53 -10.62
N THR A 765 -9.56 67.45 -10.43
CA THR A 765 -9.84 68.89 -10.36
C THR A 765 -9.89 69.48 -11.76
N PHE A 766 -10.89 70.32 -12.03
CA PHE A 766 -10.98 71.05 -13.30
C PHE A 766 -9.85 72.09 -13.42
N LYS A 767 -9.35 72.34 -14.63
CA LYS A 767 -8.39 73.42 -14.90
C LYS A 767 -9.06 74.78 -14.59
N LYS A 768 -8.26 75.77 -14.16
CA LYS A 768 -8.78 77.13 -13.92
C LYS A 768 -9.44 77.69 -15.19
N PHE A 769 -10.30 78.68 -15.02
CA PHE A 769 -10.97 79.35 -16.14
C PHE A 769 -10.39 80.74 -16.40
N ASP A 770 -10.27 81.13 -17.67
CA ASP A 770 -10.08 82.53 -18.05
C ASP A 770 -11.40 83.09 -18.61
N LEU A 771 -11.77 84.29 -18.17
CA LEU A 771 -12.94 85.02 -18.64
C LEU A 771 -12.51 86.09 -19.66
N THR A 772 -12.83 85.86 -20.93
CA THR A 772 -12.74 86.84 -22.01
C THR A 772 -14.07 87.58 -22.16
N VAL A 773 -14.06 88.91 -22.00
CA VAL A 773 -15.21 89.79 -22.16
C VAL A 773 -15.07 90.59 -23.44
N ASN A 774 -16.01 90.45 -24.38
CA ASN A 774 -16.08 91.21 -25.61
C ASN A 774 -17.14 92.30 -25.50
N LYS A 775 -16.75 93.56 -25.69
CA LYS A 775 -17.62 94.73 -25.58
C LYS A 775 -18.14 95.15 -26.95
N VAL A 776 -19.46 95.15 -27.13
CA VAL A 776 -20.09 95.57 -28.40
C VAL A 776 -21.29 96.52 -28.21
N ASP A 777 -21.68 97.18 -29.31
CA ASP A 777 -22.92 97.95 -29.45
C ASP A 777 -24.11 97.00 -29.64
N LYS A 778 -25.18 97.24 -28.88
CA LYS A 778 -26.37 96.36 -28.83
C LYS A 778 -27.15 96.27 -30.15
N THR A 779 -27.05 97.28 -31.02
CA THR A 779 -27.88 97.40 -32.23
C THR A 779 -27.16 96.96 -33.49
N THR A 780 -25.84 97.18 -33.56
CA THR A 780 -24.99 96.98 -34.72
C THR A 780 -24.00 95.83 -34.56
N GLY A 781 -23.76 95.35 -33.33
CA GLY A 781 -22.77 94.31 -33.04
C GLY A 781 -21.31 94.77 -33.15
N ASN A 782 -21.06 96.05 -33.48
CA ASN A 782 -19.71 96.59 -33.62
C ASN A 782 -18.96 96.61 -32.29
N ALA A 783 -17.65 96.30 -32.33
CA ALA A 783 -16.78 96.33 -31.17
C ALA A 783 -16.61 97.75 -30.60
N LEU A 784 -16.74 97.90 -29.29
CA LEU A 784 -16.66 99.19 -28.58
C LEU A 784 -15.40 99.29 -27.74
N LYS A 785 -14.59 100.31 -28.04
CA LYS A 785 -13.38 100.65 -27.29
C LYS A 785 -13.67 101.62 -26.15
N GLY A 786 -12.85 101.57 -25.10
CA GLY A 786 -12.87 102.55 -24.00
C GLY A 786 -13.79 102.22 -22.82
N ALA A 787 -14.37 101.02 -22.80
CA ALA A 787 -14.98 100.47 -21.57
C ALA A 787 -13.91 100.15 -20.51
N LYS A 788 -14.32 100.05 -19.25
CA LYS A 788 -13.52 99.47 -18.16
C LYS A 788 -14.35 98.46 -17.39
N PHE A 789 -13.73 97.34 -17.04
CA PHE A 789 -14.36 96.26 -16.27
C PHE A 789 -13.60 95.98 -14.97
N THR A 790 -14.38 95.66 -13.94
CA THR A 790 -13.93 95.12 -12.67
C THR A 790 -14.62 93.79 -12.44
N LEU A 791 -13.84 92.74 -12.15
CA LEU A 791 -14.34 91.44 -11.72
C LEU A 791 -14.13 91.33 -10.20
N THR A 792 -15.18 91.03 -9.45
CA THR A 792 -15.15 90.85 -7.99
C THR A 792 -15.49 89.40 -7.65
N ASP A 793 -14.70 88.74 -6.80
CA ASP A 793 -15.03 87.39 -6.29
C ASP A 793 -15.92 87.44 -5.05
N SER A 794 -16.29 86.26 -4.51
CA SER A 794 -17.14 86.11 -3.34
C SER A 794 -16.55 86.68 -2.05
N ASP A 795 -15.22 86.81 -1.97
CA ASP A 795 -14.50 87.33 -0.81
C ASP A 795 -14.33 88.86 -0.90
N GLY A 796 -14.89 89.49 -1.95
CA GLY A 796 -14.83 90.93 -2.19
C GLY A 796 -13.51 91.40 -2.82
N LYS A 797 -12.61 90.48 -3.20
CA LYS A 797 -11.35 90.83 -3.87
C LYS A 797 -11.64 91.22 -5.31
N THR A 798 -11.08 92.35 -5.73
CA THR A 798 -11.34 92.96 -7.04
C THR A 798 -10.14 92.83 -7.97
N SER A 799 -10.41 92.36 -9.18
CA SER A 799 -9.50 92.36 -10.33
C SER A 799 -9.99 93.42 -11.31
N VAL A 800 -9.21 94.49 -11.48
CA VAL A 800 -9.48 95.55 -12.47
C VAL A 800 -8.60 95.30 -13.69
N TYR A 801 -9.18 95.35 -14.89
CA TYR A 801 -8.38 95.23 -16.12
C TYR A 801 -7.44 96.43 -16.28
N LYS A 802 -6.15 96.16 -16.56
CA LYS A 802 -5.09 97.19 -16.64
C LYS A 802 -4.46 97.17 -18.03
N GLU A 803 -4.82 98.15 -18.85
CA GLU A 803 -4.12 98.45 -20.10
C GLU A 803 -3.96 99.97 -20.30
N THR A 804 -2.99 100.32 -21.15
CA THR A 804 -2.67 101.69 -21.56
C THR A 804 -3.49 102.18 -22.75
N ASP A 805 -3.96 101.28 -23.62
CA ASP A 805 -4.67 101.63 -24.85
C ASP A 805 -6.16 101.21 -24.84
N PRO A 806 -7.04 101.90 -25.60
CA PRO A 806 -8.46 101.53 -25.69
C PRO A 806 -8.69 100.20 -26.44
N THR A 807 -8.93 99.13 -25.69
CA THR A 807 -9.38 97.81 -26.20
C THR A 807 -10.91 97.65 -26.14
N SER A 808 -11.43 96.66 -26.88
CA SER A 808 -12.80 96.15 -26.85
C SER A 808 -12.93 94.75 -26.25
N THR A 809 -11.81 94.12 -25.90
CA THR A 809 -11.74 92.75 -25.35
C THR A 809 -10.90 92.78 -24.06
N PHE A 810 -11.38 92.09 -23.02
CA PHE A 810 -10.81 92.13 -21.67
C PHE A 810 -10.68 90.71 -21.13
N THR A 811 -9.51 90.32 -20.62
CA THR A 811 -9.27 88.97 -20.08
C THR A 811 -9.03 89.00 -18.57
N PHE A 812 -9.65 88.08 -17.84
CA PHE A 812 -9.42 87.81 -16.42
C PHE A 812 -9.03 86.34 -16.25
N GLU A 813 -7.80 86.07 -15.84
CA GLU A 813 -7.23 84.71 -15.87
C GLU A 813 -7.36 83.97 -14.54
N ASN A 814 -7.19 82.64 -14.58
CA ASN A 814 -6.98 81.77 -13.42
C ASN A 814 -8.13 81.71 -12.39
N LEU A 815 -9.38 81.91 -12.84
CA LEU A 815 -10.58 81.80 -12.02
C LEU A 815 -10.77 80.35 -11.52
N SER A 816 -11.16 80.22 -10.26
CA SER A 816 -11.42 78.95 -9.57
C SER A 816 -12.92 78.65 -9.51
N SER A 817 -13.35 77.61 -8.80
CA SER A 817 -14.77 77.53 -8.41
C SER A 817 -15.09 78.69 -7.47
N GLY A 818 -16.31 79.21 -7.57
CA GLY A 818 -16.72 80.42 -6.90
C GLY A 818 -17.77 81.21 -7.69
N THR A 819 -18.26 82.27 -7.06
CA THR A 819 -19.18 83.23 -7.68
C THR A 819 -18.45 84.55 -7.90
N TYR A 820 -18.49 85.03 -9.13
CA TYR A 820 -17.85 86.26 -9.58
C TYR A 820 -18.90 87.24 -10.10
N THR A 821 -18.71 88.54 -9.82
CA THR A 821 -19.54 89.63 -10.34
C THR A 821 -18.69 90.51 -11.24
N LEU A 822 -19.02 90.54 -12.53
CA LEU A 822 -18.40 91.42 -13.52
C LEU A 822 -19.21 92.72 -13.62
N LYS A 823 -18.53 93.85 -13.41
CA LYS A 823 -19.11 95.20 -13.43
C LYS A 823 -18.42 96.07 -14.46
N GLU A 824 -19.20 96.73 -15.32
CA GLU A 824 -18.68 97.79 -16.19
C GLU A 824 -18.48 99.07 -15.35
N SER A 825 -17.24 99.31 -14.93
CA SER A 825 -16.86 100.45 -14.08
C SER A 825 -16.73 101.77 -14.86
N LYS A 826 -16.56 101.71 -16.19
CA LYS A 826 -16.76 102.84 -17.11
C LYS A 826 -17.36 102.33 -18.42
N ALA A 827 -18.49 102.89 -18.86
CA ALA A 827 -19.02 102.65 -20.20
C ALA A 827 -18.20 103.41 -21.27
N PRO A 828 -18.16 102.93 -22.53
CA PRO A 828 -17.67 103.70 -23.67
C PRO A 828 -18.37 105.06 -23.79
N ASP A 829 -17.65 106.05 -24.29
CA ASP A 829 -18.21 107.39 -24.44
C ASP A 829 -19.37 107.37 -25.47
N GLY A 830 -20.50 107.99 -25.10
CA GLY A 830 -21.75 107.86 -25.85
C GLY A 830 -22.67 106.69 -25.45
N TYR A 831 -22.28 105.81 -24.52
CA TYR A 831 -23.06 104.60 -24.15
C TYR A 831 -23.58 104.58 -22.70
N ILE A 832 -24.66 103.84 -22.47
CA ILE A 832 -25.19 103.52 -21.13
C ILE A 832 -24.48 102.27 -20.61
N ALA A 833 -24.06 102.29 -19.34
CA ALA A 833 -23.38 101.16 -18.70
C ALA A 833 -24.27 99.90 -18.63
N SER A 834 -23.65 98.72 -18.77
CA SER A 834 -24.34 97.44 -18.61
C SER A 834 -24.81 97.21 -17.17
N LYS A 835 -25.71 96.25 -16.98
CA LYS A 835 -25.95 95.66 -15.65
C LYS A 835 -24.73 94.83 -15.23
N ASP A 836 -24.57 94.66 -13.92
CA ASP A 836 -23.59 93.74 -13.35
C ASP A 836 -23.98 92.29 -13.73
N VAL A 837 -23.00 91.50 -14.19
CA VAL A 837 -23.17 90.12 -14.67
C VAL A 837 -22.60 89.15 -13.63
N THR A 838 -23.33 88.10 -13.28
CA THR A 838 -22.85 87.09 -12.33
C THR A 838 -22.38 85.85 -13.09
N ILE A 839 -21.16 85.40 -12.80
CA ILE A 839 -20.57 84.15 -13.32
C ILE A 839 -20.39 83.21 -12.13
N ILE A 840 -20.98 82.02 -12.19
CA ILE A 840 -20.80 80.96 -11.20
C ILE A 840 -20.00 79.85 -11.87
N ILE A 841 -18.87 79.50 -11.27
CA ILE A 841 -18.07 78.33 -11.62
C ILE A 841 -18.27 77.31 -10.49
N SER A 842 -18.96 76.22 -10.79
CA SER A 842 -19.24 75.14 -9.84
C SER A 842 -17.99 74.28 -9.60
N ASP A 843 -17.98 73.49 -8.51
CA ASP A 843 -16.87 72.57 -8.21
C ASP A 843 -16.70 71.43 -9.23
N ASP A 844 -17.74 71.12 -10.01
CA ASP A 844 -17.67 70.22 -11.16
C ASP A 844 -17.21 70.90 -12.47
N GLY A 845 -16.70 72.12 -12.40
CA GLY A 845 -16.30 72.92 -13.56
C GLY A 845 -17.46 73.36 -14.46
N SER A 846 -18.73 73.14 -14.09
CA SER A 846 -19.85 73.71 -14.84
C SER A 846 -19.92 75.23 -14.63
N VAL A 847 -20.17 75.96 -15.72
CA VAL A 847 -20.26 77.43 -15.70
C VAL A 847 -21.70 77.87 -15.94
N LYS A 848 -22.19 78.79 -15.10
CA LYS A 848 -23.50 79.42 -15.24
C LYS A 848 -23.36 80.93 -15.18
N VAL A 849 -23.80 81.62 -16.23
CA VAL A 849 -23.84 83.09 -16.28
C VAL A 849 -25.29 83.58 -16.14
N THR A 850 -25.52 84.59 -15.31
CA THR A 850 -26.84 85.25 -15.15
C THR A 850 -26.71 86.77 -15.29
N ASN A 851 -27.84 87.43 -15.59
CA ASN A 851 -27.93 88.88 -15.87
C ASN A 851 -27.08 89.39 -17.06
N ASN A 852 -26.58 88.51 -17.93
CA ASN A 852 -25.92 88.95 -19.16
C ASN A 852 -26.93 89.49 -20.18
N ASN A 853 -26.56 90.59 -20.85
CA ASN A 853 -27.37 91.26 -21.89
C ASN A 853 -26.93 90.91 -23.32
N GLY A 854 -26.00 89.97 -23.49
CA GLY A 854 -25.56 89.42 -24.78
C GLY A 854 -25.31 87.91 -24.71
N ASP A 855 -24.60 87.37 -25.69
CA ASP A 855 -24.30 85.94 -25.75
C ASP A 855 -23.13 85.55 -24.86
N TRP A 856 -23.11 84.30 -24.39
CA TRP A 856 -21.97 83.74 -23.66
C TRP A 856 -21.77 82.26 -24.00
N LYS A 857 -20.54 81.78 -23.84
CA LYS A 857 -20.17 80.37 -23.96
C LYS A 857 -19.05 80.02 -22.98
N SER A 858 -19.06 78.81 -22.45
CA SER A 858 -17.89 78.19 -21.82
C SER A 858 -17.32 77.09 -22.73
N THR A 859 -16.02 76.82 -22.63
CA THR A 859 -15.34 75.79 -23.40
C THR A 859 -14.27 75.15 -22.53
N LEU A 860 -14.39 73.83 -22.35
CA LEU A 860 -13.42 73.02 -21.61
C LEU A 860 -12.24 72.69 -22.52
N GLN A 861 -11.01 72.97 -22.08
CA GLN A 861 -9.82 72.87 -22.92
C GLN A 861 -9.04 71.56 -22.73
N ASN A 862 -8.62 70.97 -23.85
CA ASN A 862 -7.85 69.73 -23.88
C ASN A 862 -6.33 69.97 -23.74
N ASP A 863 -5.84 71.16 -24.11
CA ASP A 863 -4.43 71.51 -24.20
C ASP A 863 -3.86 72.04 -22.86
N ALA A 864 -2.67 72.65 -22.90
CA ALA A 864 -2.01 73.21 -21.71
C ALA A 864 -2.69 74.49 -21.16
N GLY A 865 -3.72 75.03 -21.83
CA GLY A 865 -4.41 76.24 -21.42
C GLY A 865 -5.45 76.02 -20.32
N ASN A 866 -5.81 77.13 -19.67
CA ASN A 866 -6.98 77.22 -18.81
C ASN A 866 -8.28 77.05 -19.63
N ASN A 867 -9.32 76.55 -18.98
CA ASN A 867 -10.67 76.51 -19.54
C ASN A 867 -11.14 77.94 -19.90
N GLN A 868 -12.03 78.09 -20.88
CA GLN A 868 -12.37 79.43 -21.39
C GLN A 868 -13.84 79.77 -21.15
N ILE A 869 -14.10 81.00 -20.70
CA ILE A 869 -15.43 81.62 -20.65
C ILE A 869 -15.38 82.83 -21.56
N SER A 870 -16.19 82.86 -22.61
CA SER A 870 -16.33 84.01 -23.51
C SER A 870 -17.68 84.66 -23.28
N LEU A 871 -17.69 85.95 -22.96
CA LEU A 871 -18.86 86.74 -22.59
C LEU A 871 -18.99 87.96 -23.50
N THR A 872 -20.11 88.13 -24.18
CA THR A 872 -20.41 89.36 -24.94
C THR A 872 -21.26 90.28 -24.09
N VAL A 873 -20.76 91.49 -23.82
CA VAL A 873 -21.46 92.52 -23.04
C VAL A 873 -21.92 93.64 -23.96
N ASN A 874 -23.23 93.80 -24.09
CA ASN A 874 -23.89 94.75 -24.99
C ASN A 874 -24.21 96.07 -24.27
N ASN A 875 -23.84 97.21 -24.86
CA ASN A 875 -24.33 98.53 -24.39
C ASN A 875 -25.26 99.17 -25.41
N SER A 876 -26.27 99.87 -24.90
CA SER A 876 -27.13 100.76 -25.68
C SER A 876 -26.49 102.14 -25.78
N ASN A 877 -26.61 102.79 -26.93
CA ASN A 877 -26.29 104.21 -27.07
C ASN A 877 -27.09 105.04 -26.06
N LYS A 878 -26.45 106.06 -25.47
CA LYS A 878 -27.16 107.17 -24.83
C LYS A 878 -28.06 107.78 -25.89
N THR A 879 -29.35 107.87 -25.61
CA THR A 879 -30.29 108.56 -26.48
C THR A 879 -29.89 110.03 -26.56
N VAL A 880 -29.22 110.42 -27.65
CA VAL A 880 -29.32 111.79 -28.13
C VAL A 880 -30.80 111.97 -28.45
N PHE A 881 -31.50 112.83 -27.72
CA PHE A 881 -32.85 113.20 -28.12
C PHE A 881 -32.77 113.71 -29.56
N PRO A 882 -33.58 113.20 -30.51
CA PRO A 882 -33.72 113.91 -31.77
C PRO A 882 -34.22 115.31 -31.43
N SER A 883 -33.67 116.31 -32.12
CA SER A 883 -34.29 117.63 -32.20
C SER A 883 -35.79 117.46 -32.44
N THR A 884 -36.62 118.19 -31.71
CA THR A 884 -38.08 118.08 -31.79
C THR A 884 -38.58 118.58 -33.14
N GLY A 885 -38.58 117.69 -34.14
CA GLY A 885 -38.98 117.99 -35.52
C GLY A 885 -38.48 116.95 -36.51
N GLY A 886 -39.18 115.81 -36.64
CA GLY A 886 -38.79 114.75 -37.58
C GLY A 886 -39.87 113.70 -37.86
N THR A 887 -40.63 113.90 -38.94
CA THR A 887 -41.26 112.92 -39.88
C THR A 887 -41.98 111.63 -39.41
N GLY A 888 -42.05 111.30 -38.12
CA GLY A 888 -42.81 110.13 -37.62
C GLY A 888 -44.32 110.36 -37.48
N ILE A 889 -44.74 111.57 -37.11
CA ILE A 889 -46.15 111.88 -36.75
C ILE A 889 -47.07 111.96 -37.98
N VAL A 890 -46.52 112.34 -39.15
CA VAL A 890 -47.29 112.52 -40.40
C VAL A 890 -47.99 111.23 -40.83
N ARG A 891 -47.38 110.06 -40.63
CA ARG A 891 -47.98 108.77 -41.00
C ARG A 891 -49.23 108.45 -40.16
N TYR A 892 -49.20 108.77 -38.87
CA TYR A 892 -50.36 108.56 -37.99
C TYR A 892 -51.47 109.59 -38.22
N MET A 893 -51.13 110.85 -38.53
CA MET A 893 -52.13 111.86 -38.95
C MET A 893 -52.80 111.51 -40.28
N LEU A 894 -52.06 110.98 -41.26
CA LEU A 894 -52.65 110.53 -42.54
C LEU A 894 -53.61 109.36 -42.36
N ILE A 895 -53.28 108.38 -41.50
CA ILE A 895 -54.16 107.25 -41.18
C ILE A 895 -55.42 107.74 -40.44
N ALA A 896 -55.26 108.60 -39.43
CA ALA A 896 -56.41 109.18 -38.72
C ALA A 896 -57.31 110.04 -39.63
N GLY A 897 -56.72 110.84 -40.52
CA GLY A 897 -57.44 111.65 -41.51
C GLY A 897 -58.22 110.80 -42.52
N ALA A 898 -57.66 109.66 -42.96
CA ALA A 898 -58.35 108.72 -43.84
C ALA A 898 -59.59 108.11 -43.17
N PHE A 899 -59.51 107.71 -41.89
CA PHE A 899 -60.67 107.21 -41.15
C PHE A 899 -61.76 108.28 -40.96
N ILE A 900 -61.38 109.54 -40.71
CA ILE A 900 -62.34 110.66 -40.60
C ILE A 900 -63.03 110.95 -41.95
N LEU A 901 -62.29 110.90 -43.07
CA LEU A 901 -62.86 111.10 -44.41
C LEU A 901 -63.80 109.96 -44.83
N ILE A 902 -63.50 108.71 -44.47
CA ILE A 902 -64.39 107.56 -44.70
C ILE A 902 -65.69 107.71 -43.88
N ALA A 903 -65.60 108.13 -42.61
CA ALA A 903 -66.76 108.38 -41.75
C ALA A 903 -67.66 109.53 -42.27
N LEU A 904 -67.05 110.62 -42.74
CA LEU A 904 -67.77 111.75 -43.35
C LEU A 904 -68.39 111.37 -44.71
N GLY A 905 -67.70 110.55 -45.52
CA GLY A 905 -68.22 110.03 -46.78
C GLY A 905 -69.43 109.12 -46.60
N ALA A 906 -69.38 108.19 -45.64
CA ALA A 906 -70.52 107.34 -45.29
C ALA A 906 -71.72 108.16 -44.78
N SER A 907 -71.47 109.18 -43.95
CA SER A 907 -72.49 110.09 -43.44
C SER A 907 -73.12 110.94 -44.56
N GLY A 908 -72.30 111.44 -45.49
CA GLY A 908 -72.76 112.20 -46.66
C GLY A 908 -73.60 111.35 -47.62
N TYR A 909 -73.21 110.10 -47.88
CA TYR A 909 -73.98 109.16 -48.71
C TYR A 909 -75.33 108.80 -48.07
N TYR A 910 -75.37 108.62 -46.75
CA TYR A 910 -76.61 108.37 -46.00
C TYR A 910 -77.59 109.56 -46.09
N ILE A 911 -77.10 110.80 -45.95
CA ILE A 911 -77.91 112.02 -46.07
C ILE A 911 -78.33 112.29 -47.53
N PHE A 912 -77.48 111.98 -48.52
CA PHE A 912 -77.81 112.12 -49.95
C PHE A 912 -78.95 111.18 -50.37
N ARG A 913 -79.01 109.96 -49.81
CA ARG A 913 -80.06 108.98 -50.10
C ARG A 913 -81.45 109.36 -49.56
N ILE A 914 -81.51 110.27 -48.58
CA ILE A 914 -82.77 110.72 -47.94
C ILE A 914 -83.41 111.93 -48.67
N LYS A 915 -82.70 112.58 -49.62
CA LYS A 915 -83.15 113.84 -50.25
C LYS A 915 -83.49 113.79 -51.76
N ARG A 916 -83.49 112.61 -52.40
CA ARG A 916 -84.01 112.41 -53.78
C ARG A 916 -84.78 111.09 -53.87
N GLY A 917 -86.10 111.17 -53.77
CA GLY A 917 -86.99 110.00 -53.82
C GLY A 917 -88.47 110.33 -53.59
N ASN A 918 -88.92 111.52 -54.03
CA ASN A 918 -90.33 111.89 -54.00
C ASN A 918 -90.59 112.89 -55.14
N ARG A 919 -91.73 112.76 -55.84
CA ARG A 919 -92.02 113.21 -57.22
C ARG A 919 -91.30 112.35 -58.29
N SER A 920 -91.98 111.69 -59.22
CA SER A 920 -93.41 111.70 -59.59
C SER A 920 -94.15 110.42 -59.18
#